data_AF-A0A2E6IY25-F1
#
_entry.id   AF-A0A2E6IY25-F1
#
_cell.length_a   1.000
_cell.length_b   1.000
_cell.length_c   1.000
_cell.angle_alpha   90.00
_cell.angle_beta   90.00
_cell.angle_gamma   90.00
#
_symmetry.space_group_name_H-M   'P 1'
#
loop_
_entity.id
_entity.type
_entity.pdbx_description
1 polymer ?
#
loop_
_entity_poly.entity_id
_entity_poly.type
_entity_poly.pdbx_seq_one_letter_code
_entity_poly.pdbx_strand_id
1 'polypeptide(L)'
;MATNPKEITDRQFVAIKINGKSYFGNPTETILQISQRNGIEIPHLCYKEGMRPDGNCRACMVEIEGERVLQPSCVRTISDGMVINTNSERVTTSQKLVLELLSSDVSDKTYKKDSELSDWANKLSIQKNRFPTNIHDKHDLTHPAIAVNLDACIQCTRCVRACREEQVNDVIGYANRGFKSEIVFDINDYMGESTCVGCGECVQACPTGALMPSKDVALNIPDKKVESVCPYCGVGCLLTYNVKNDKILFAEGRDGPANLSRLCVKGRYGFDYIHNDGRLTKPLIRRKGVSKDLDLKTYDFDTINEIFEETTWDHALEVAIDGFKKIKKDKGPSGLAGFGCAKGSNEEAYLFQKLIRTGFKTNNVDHCTRLCHASSVVALLEMVGSGAVSNQVADVTEAEVIIIIGSNPTVNHPVAATFMKNASKEGKTLIVMDPKKTDISRHANYYLQFKPDTDVAMLNAIMKSIIDQDLVDKDFIRTRTKDYDKLRNHLKDYTPKIMSKICGISEETLNEVARIYATSKGSMIFWGMGVSQHVHGTDNARALISLALMTGQIGRPGTGLHPLRGQNNVQGASDAGLIPMVFPDYQRVDNPEINKFFSDFWKTDLDSTPGLTVVEIMDAIVANDLTGLYVMGENPAMSDPDLNHARKALSSLKHLVVQDIFITETAFFADVILPASAFPEKTGSFTNTDRRVQLGRQAVNPPGDAKQDLWIIQKIAQGLGLNWSYESPKEVFEEMTRCMPTIAGITWERLEEEHSVTYPCNTEDDPGQPVIFTDDFPTPDGLATFKVSPFKNADELPDKDFDYILITGRQLEHWHTGSMTRRASMLHQIEPDPFANMCHEDMKKIGVKDGDLISVESRRGKLNVYARRDDGLQLGQIFIPFCYVEAAANVLTNAALDPDAKIPEFKFCAVKIKKAKTN
;
A
#
# COMPACT_ATOMS: atom_id res chain seq x y z
N MET A 1 -6.27 -13.67 -15.08
CA MET A 1 -5.86 -13.56 -16.49
C MET A 1 -6.86 -12.65 -17.20
N ALA A 2 -6.48 -11.43 -17.55
CA ALA A 2 -7.25 -10.62 -18.48
C ALA A 2 -6.72 -10.90 -19.88
N THR A 3 -7.47 -11.66 -20.67
CA THR A 3 -7.13 -11.99 -22.05
C THR A 3 -7.05 -10.71 -22.89
N ASN A 4 -5.96 -10.58 -23.66
CA ASN A 4 -5.72 -9.52 -24.63
C ASN A 4 -6.91 -9.40 -25.61
N PRO A 5 -7.53 -8.21 -25.79
CA PRO A 5 -8.69 -8.02 -26.67
C PRO A 5 -8.45 -8.41 -28.13
N LYS A 6 -7.18 -8.41 -28.58
CA LYS A 6 -6.82 -8.86 -29.94
C LYS A 6 -6.87 -10.39 -30.13
N GLU A 7 -6.88 -11.20 -29.07
CA GLU A 7 -7.07 -12.66 -29.19
C GLU A 7 -8.54 -13.09 -29.31
N ILE A 8 -9.49 -12.15 -29.17
CA ILE A 8 -10.94 -12.45 -29.21
C ILE A 8 -11.45 -12.67 -30.64
N THR A 9 -10.66 -12.34 -31.68
CA THR A 9 -11.16 -12.28 -33.06
C THR A 9 -10.95 -13.55 -33.91
N ASP A 10 -10.51 -14.68 -33.34
CA ASP A 10 -10.42 -15.95 -34.12
C ASP A 10 -10.68 -17.25 -33.33
N ARG A 11 -11.31 -17.18 -32.13
CA ARG A 11 -11.74 -18.40 -31.42
C ARG A 11 -13.21 -18.69 -31.73
N GLN A 12 -13.46 -19.64 -32.63
CA GLN A 12 -14.81 -20.12 -32.95
C GLN A 12 -15.54 -20.59 -31.68
N PHE A 13 -16.68 -19.98 -31.38
CA PHE A 13 -17.62 -20.48 -30.37
C PHE A 13 -18.12 -21.86 -30.79
N VAL A 14 -18.25 -22.77 -29.83
CA VAL A 14 -18.80 -24.11 -30.05
C VAL A 14 -20.20 -24.23 -29.49
N ALA A 15 -21.03 -25.04 -30.15
CA ALA A 15 -22.40 -25.30 -29.72
C ALA A 15 -22.45 -26.58 -28.88
N ILE A 16 -23.05 -26.51 -27.71
CA ILE A 16 -23.28 -27.66 -26.82
C ILE A 16 -24.76 -27.74 -26.44
N LYS A 17 -25.20 -28.89 -25.94
CA LYS A 17 -26.52 -29.06 -25.33
C LYS A 17 -26.36 -29.43 -23.86
N ILE A 18 -26.98 -28.67 -22.95
CA ILE A 18 -27.07 -29.02 -21.53
C ILE A 18 -28.54 -29.25 -21.20
N ASN A 19 -28.88 -30.44 -20.72
CA ASN A 19 -30.26 -30.86 -20.40
C ASN A 19 -31.25 -30.60 -21.57
N GLY A 20 -30.79 -30.83 -22.81
CA GLY A 20 -31.57 -30.65 -24.03
C GLY A 20 -31.64 -29.21 -24.57
N LYS A 21 -31.14 -28.20 -23.85
CA LYS A 21 -31.10 -26.80 -24.30
C LYS A 21 -29.73 -26.45 -24.86
N SER A 22 -29.69 -25.71 -25.97
CA SER A 22 -28.45 -25.31 -26.63
C SER A 22 -27.80 -24.11 -25.94
N TYR A 23 -26.48 -24.16 -25.83
CA TYR A 23 -25.62 -23.09 -25.30
C TYR A 23 -24.39 -22.92 -26.19
N PHE A 24 -23.81 -21.73 -26.15
CA PHE A 24 -22.58 -21.41 -26.87
C PHE A 24 -21.49 -21.03 -25.87
N GLY A 25 -20.25 -21.40 -26.17
CA GLY A 25 -19.10 -20.99 -25.37
C GLY A 25 -17.78 -21.14 -26.10
N ASN A 26 -16.74 -20.61 -25.48
CA ASN A 26 -15.38 -20.78 -25.96
C ASN A 26 -14.91 -22.21 -25.64
N PRO A 27 -14.25 -22.93 -26.55
CA PRO A 27 -13.68 -24.27 -26.30
C PRO A 27 -12.78 -24.37 -25.06
N THR A 28 -12.22 -23.26 -24.57
CA THR A 28 -11.40 -23.24 -23.34
C THR A 28 -12.23 -23.20 -22.06
N GLU A 29 -13.53 -22.91 -22.15
CA GLU A 29 -14.43 -22.88 -20.99
C GLU A 29 -14.80 -24.29 -20.55
N THR A 30 -14.93 -24.45 -19.23
CA THR A 30 -15.36 -25.70 -18.61
C THR A 30 -16.88 -25.81 -18.61
N ILE A 31 -17.40 -27.03 -18.54
CA ILE A 31 -18.85 -27.28 -18.41
C ILE A 31 -19.40 -26.52 -17.20
N LEU A 32 -18.68 -26.44 -16.08
CA LEU A 32 -19.12 -25.72 -14.89
C LEU A 32 -19.27 -24.21 -15.14
N GLN A 33 -18.29 -23.58 -15.79
CA GLN A 33 -18.33 -22.13 -16.09
C GLN A 33 -19.52 -21.78 -17.00
N ILE A 34 -19.74 -22.56 -18.06
CA ILE A 34 -20.90 -22.40 -18.94
C ILE A 34 -22.20 -22.60 -18.18
N SER A 35 -22.24 -23.59 -17.28
CA SER A 35 -23.43 -23.89 -16.49
C SER A 35 -23.77 -22.73 -15.54
N GLN A 36 -22.79 -22.22 -14.80
CA GLN A 36 -22.94 -21.12 -13.85
C GLN A 36 -23.45 -19.84 -14.51
N ARG A 37 -22.84 -19.41 -15.63
CA ARG A 37 -23.29 -18.18 -16.33
C ARG A 37 -24.69 -18.29 -16.93
N ASN A 38 -25.21 -19.50 -17.08
CA ASN A 38 -26.56 -19.78 -17.60
C ASN A 38 -27.57 -20.19 -16.51
N GLY A 39 -27.21 -20.04 -15.23
CA GLY A 39 -28.08 -20.38 -14.10
C GLY A 39 -28.35 -21.88 -13.93
N ILE A 40 -27.49 -22.74 -14.48
CA ILE A 40 -27.57 -24.19 -14.31
C ILE A 40 -26.71 -24.58 -13.11
N GLU A 41 -27.37 -25.13 -12.10
CA GLU A 41 -26.72 -25.44 -10.85
C GLU A 41 -26.11 -26.85 -10.87
N ILE A 42 -24.82 -26.92 -10.55
CA ILE A 42 -24.07 -28.18 -10.41
C ILE A 42 -23.34 -28.11 -9.06
N PRO A 43 -23.44 -29.12 -8.18
CA PRO A 43 -22.74 -29.11 -6.90
C PRO A 43 -21.23 -28.99 -7.06
N HIS A 44 -20.57 -28.13 -6.29
CA HIS A 44 -19.12 -27.95 -6.34
C HIS A 44 -18.57 -27.42 -5.02
N LEU A 45 -17.41 -27.94 -4.60
CA LEU A 45 -16.78 -27.61 -3.31
C LEU A 45 -15.27 -27.34 -3.39
N CYS A 46 -14.58 -27.89 -4.40
CA CYS A 46 -13.16 -27.60 -4.62
C CYS A 46 -12.94 -26.55 -5.72
N TYR A 47 -13.98 -26.10 -6.41
CA TYR A 47 -13.89 -25.08 -7.46
C TYR A 47 -14.10 -23.69 -6.88
N LYS A 48 -13.20 -22.74 -7.15
CA LYS A 48 -13.42 -21.32 -6.86
C LYS A 48 -12.97 -20.54 -8.09
N GLU A 49 -13.78 -19.56 -8.50
CA GLU A 49 -13.47 -18.72 -9.65
C GLU A 49 -12.09 -18.05 -9.48
N GLY A 50 -11.35 -17.92 -10.58
CA GLY A 50 -9.98 -17.39 -10.58
C GLY A 50 -8.88 -18.40 -10.17
N MET A 51 -9.23 -19.51 -9.52
CA MET A 51 -8.25 -20.54 -9.13
C MET A 51 -8.21 -21.69 -10.13
N ARG A 52 -7.04 -22.33 -10.28
CA ARG A 52 -6.90 -23.55 -11.10
C ARG A 52 -7.85 -24.65 -10.58
N PRO A 53 -8.70 -25.26 -11.43
CA PRO A 53 -9.58 -26.35 -11.01
C PRO A 53 -8.83 -27.70 -10.97
N ASP A 54 -9.09 -28.51 -9.93
CA ASP A 54 -8.47 -29.86 -9.78
C ASP A 54 -9.45 -31.03 -9.92
N GLY A 55 -10.76 -30.76 -9.88
CA GLY A 55 -11.75 -31.84 -9.82
C GLY A 55 -11.65 -32.73 -8.57
N ASN A 56 -11.02 -32.25 -7.50
CA ASN A 56 -10.71 -33.03 -6.30
C ASN A 56 -11.96 -33.53 -5.55
N CYS A 57 -12.94 -32.64 -5.29
CA CYS A 57 -14.11 -32.99 -4.47
C CYS A 57 -15.08 -34.00 -5.13
N ARG A 58 -15.03 -34.15 -6.46
CA ARG A 58 -15.98 -34.97 -7.25
C ARG A 58 -17.47 -34.66 -7.04
N ALA A 59 -17.84 -33.52 -6.45
CA ALA A 59 -19.25 -33.13 -6.31
C ALA A 59 -19.89 -32.71 -7.65
N CYS A 60 -19.08 -32.23 -8.60
CA CYS A 60 -19.53 -31.63 -9.86
C CYS A 60 -19.66 -32.63 -11.03
N MET A 61 -20.00 -33.88 -10.74
CA MET A 61 -20.10 -34.90 -11.78
C MET A 61 -21.27 -34.63 -12.71
N VAL A 62 -21.05 -34.79 -14.02
CA VAL A 62 -22.05 -34.69 -15.09
C VAL A 62 -21.91 -35.88 -16.03
N GLU A 63 -22.97 -36.17 -16.78
CA GLU A 63 -22.98 -37.20 -17.82
C GLU A 63 -22.80 -36.54 -19.19
N ILE A 64 -21.97 -37.15 -20.03
CA ILE A 64 -21.73 -36.70 -21.41
C ILE A 64 -22.08 -37.85 -22.35
N GLU A 65 -22.93 -37.58 -23.34
CA GLU A 65 -23.35 -38.59 -24.30
C GLU A 65 -22.14 -39.15 -25.07
N GLY A 66 -22.08 -40.48 -25.17
CA GLY A 66 -20.93 -41.20 -25.76
C GLY A 66 -19.79 -41.49 -24.79
N GLU A 67 -19.79 -40.93 -23.59
CA GLU A 67 -18.78 -41.22 -22.56
C GLU A 67 -19.27 -42.27 -21.54
N ARG A 68 -18.42 -43.25 -21.24
CA ARG A 68 -18.77 -44.35 -20.32
C ARG A 68 -18.89 -43.90 -18.87
N VAL A 69 -18.06 -42.96 -18.43
CA VAL A 69 -17.94 -42.53 -17.03
C VAL A 69 -18.47 -41.12 -16.86
N LEU A 70 -18.98 -40.80 -15.66
CA LEU A 70 -19.31 -39.43 -15.32
C LEU A 70 -18.03 -38.59 -15.31
N GLN A 71 -18.14 -37.32 -15.71
CA GLN A 71 -17.02 -36.39 -15.78
C GLN A 71 -17.17 -35.25 -14.77
N PRO A 72 -16.08 -34.79 -14.14
CA PRO A 72 -16.10 -33.58 -13.33
C PRO A 72 -16.24 -32.34 -14.22
N SER A 73 -17.35 -31.60 -14.10
CA SER A 73 -17.65 -30.45 -14.96
C SER A 73 -16.66 -29.29 -14.81
N CYS A 74 -15.95 -29.20 -13.69
CA CYS A 74 -15.02 -28.09 -13.40
C CYS A 74 -13.66 -28.18 -14.12
N VAL A 75 -13.29 -29.35 -14.65
CA VAL A 75 -12.03 -29.54 -15.40
C VAL A 75 -12.29 -30.06 -16.82
N ARG A 76 -13.55 -30.33 -17.16
CA ARG A 76 -13.94 -30.79 -18.49
C ARG A 76 -14.29 -29.57 -19.34
N THR A 77 -13.46 -29.29 -20.34
CA THR A 77 -13.72 -28.26 -21.36
C THR A 77 -14.80 -28.71 -22.34
N ILE A 78 -15.46 -27.74 -22.97
CA ILE A 78 -16.51 -27.99 -23.95
C ILE A 78 -15.95 -28.26 -25.34
N SER A 79 -16.68 -29.04 -26.14
CA SER A 79 -16.38 -29.29 -27.56
C SER A 79 -17.67 -29.21 -28.37
N ASP A 80 -17.55 -28.89 -29.66
CA ASP A 80 -18.72 -28.79 -30.53
C ASP A 80 -19.54 -30.08 -30.56
N GLY A 81 -20.85 -29.93 -30.54
CA GLY A 81 -21.82 -31.04 -30.51
C GLY A 81 -21.92 -31.78 -29.17
N MET A 82 -21.19 -31.37 -28.12
CA MET A 82 -21.22 -32.06 -26.83
C MET A 82 -22.63 -32.01 -26.21
N VAL A 83 -23.16 -33.17 -25.81
CA VAL A 83 -24.46 -33.31 -25.13
C VAL A 83 -24.22 -33.70 -23.68
N ILE A 84 -24.66 -32.85 -22.76
CA ILE A 84 -24.38 -32.93 -21.33
C ILE A 84 -25.70 -33.05 -20.58
N ASN A 85 -25.77 -33.97 -19.62
CA ASN A 85 -26.86 -34.10 -18.69
C ASN A 85 -26.34 -33.85 -17.26
N THR A 86 -26.93 -32.88 -16.55
CA THR A 86 -26.52 -32.49 -15.20
C THR A 86 -27.47 -33.02 -14.11
N ASN A 87 -28.57 -33.65 -14.48
CA ASN A 87 -29.64 -34.05 -13.56
C ASN A 87 -30.24 -35.44 -13.84
N SER A 88 -29.55 -36.29 -14.63
CA SER A 88 -29.96 -37.70 -14.78
C SER A 88 -29.94 -38.42 -13.43
N GLU A 89 -30.69 -39.52 -13.31
CA GLU A 89 -30.74 -40.30 -12.07
C GLU A 89 -29.33 -40.74 -11.64
N ARG A 90 -28.51 -41.17 -12.61
CA ARG A 90 -27.11 -41.56 -12.41
C ARG A 90 -26.25 -40.41 -11.88
N VAL A 91 -26.38 -39.22 -12.48
CA VAL A 91 -25.65 -38.01 -12.06
C VAL A 91 -26.05 -37.63 -10.63
N THR A 92 -27.35 -37.47 -10.39
CA THR A 92 -27.90 -37.05 -9.09
C THR A 92 -27.51 -38.02 -7.98
N THR A 93 -27.53 -39.33 -8.26
CA THR A 93 -27.11 -40.38 -7.31
C THR A 93 -25.62 -40.24 -6.95
N SER A 94 -24.76 -40.03 -7.96
CA SER A 94 -23.33 -39.84 -7.72
C SER A 94 -23.04 -38.57 -6.91
N GLN A 95 -23.69 -37.45 -7.24
CA GLN A 95 -23.52 -36.18 -6.55
C GLN A 95 -23.93 -36.28 -5.07
N LYS A 96 -25.09 -36.90 -4.80
CA LYS A 96 -25.57 -37.15 -3.43
C LYS A 96 -24.62 -38.05 -2.63
N LEU A 97 -24.16 -39.15 -3.24
CA LEU A 97 -23.23 -40.07 -2.57
C LEU A 97 -21.92 -39.38 -2.18
N VAL A 98 -21.33 -38.59 -3.07
CA VAL A 98 -20.09 -37.84 -2.79
C VAL A 98 -20.29 -36.84 -1.65
N LEU A 99 -21.37 -36.07 -1.67
CA LEU A 99 -21.66 -35.10 -0.63
C LEU A 99 -22.00 -35.77 0.71
N GLU A 100 -22.63 -36.94 0.71
CA GLU A 100 -22.88 -37.74 1.92
C GLU A 100 -21.57 -38.24 2.53
N LEU A 101 -20.64 -38.74 1.71
CA LEU A 101 -19.31 -39.16 2.17
C LEU A 101 -18.52 -37.99 2.76
N LEU A 102 -18.48 -36.84 2.08
CA LEU A 102 -17.83 -35.64 2.60
C LEU A 102 -18.48 -35.15 3.90
N SER A 103 -19.81 -35.22 3.99
CA SER A 103 -20.53 -34.84 5.21
C SER A 103 -20.27 -35.80 6.38
N SER A 104 -19.96 -37.07 6.11
CA SER A 104 -19.58 -38.03 7.16
C SER A 104 -18.15 -37.83 7.69
N ASP A 105 -17.31 -37.10 6.97
CA ASP A 105 -15.90 -36.89 7.31
C ASP A 105 -15.65 -35.55 8.04
N VAL A 106 -16.71 -34.80 8.34
CA VAL A 106 -16.66 -33.54 9.08
C VAL A 106 -17.56 -33.59 10.31
N SER A 107 -17.28 -32.76 11.31
CA SER A 107 -18.08 -32.67 12.52
C SER A 107 -19.43 -31.97 12.28
N ASP A 108 -20.39 -32.21 13.17
CA ASP A 108 -21.69 -31.53 13.15
C ASP A 108 -21.60 -30.05 13.57
N LYS A 109 -20.43 -29.60 14.04
CA LYS A 109 -20.23 -28.22 14.50
C LYS A 109 -20.17 -27.27 13.31
N THR A 110 -20.95 -26.21 13.39
CA THR A 110 -20.96 -25.16 12.36
C THR A 110 -19.92 -24.10 12.70
N TYR A 111 -18.94 -23.92 11.81
CA TYR A 111 -17.92 -22.87 11.90
C TYR A 111 -18.18 -21.69 10.96
N LYS A 112 -18.96 -21.92 9.92
CA LYS A 112 -19.35 -20.93 8.91
C LYS A 112 -20.82 -21.13 8.55
N LYS A 113 -21.63 -20.07 8.66
CA LYS A 113 -23.08 -20.16 8.42
C LYS A 113 -23.43 -20.44 6.96
N ASP A 114 -22.68 -19.85 6.04
CA ASP A 114 -22.70 -20.04 4.59
C ASP A 114 -21.69 -21.13 4.17
N SER A 115 -21.71 -22.28 4.85
CA SER A 115 -20.88 -23.42 4.47
C SER A 115 -21.39 -24.04 3.17
N GLU A 116 -20.58 -24.01 2.12
CA GLU A 116 -20.96 -24.54 0.80
C GLU A 116 -21.33 -26.03 0.87
N LEU A 117 -20.67 -26.81 1.75
CA LEU A 117 -21.00 -28.22 1.97
C LEU A 117 -22.42 -28.38 2.53
N SER A 118 -22.75 -27.61 3.56
CA SER A 118 -24.06 -27.64 4.20
C SER A 118 -25.15 -27.19 3.23
N ASP A 119 -24.90 -26.14 2.45
CA ASP A 119 -25.84 -25.62 1.46
C ASP A 119 -26.16 -26.66 0.39
N TRP A 120 -25.14 -27.32 -0.18
CA TRP A 120 -25.34 -28.38 -1.17
C TRP A 120 -26.01 -29.63 -0.58
N ALA A 121 -25.66 -30.02 0.65
CA ALA A 121 -26.28 -31.15 1.33
C ALA A 121 -27.78 -30.92 1.59
N ASN A 122 -28.13 -29.71 2.04
CA ASN A 122 -29.51 -29.30 2.25
C ASN A 122 -30.29 -29.28 0.93
N LYS A 123 -29.72 -28.68 -0.11
CA LYS A 123 -30.35 -28.54 -1.43
C LYS A 123 -30.66 -29.88 -2.10
N LEU A 124 -29.84 -30.90 -1.85
CA LEU A 124 -30.03 -32.25 -2.38
C LEU A 124 -30.74 -33.20 -1.40
N SER A 125 -31.22 -32.68 -0.27
CA SER A 125 -31.92 -33.41 0.78
C SER A 125 -31.15 -34.64 1.27
N ILE A 126 -29.84 -34.47 1.51
CA ILE A 126 -28.98 -35.54 2.00
C ILE A 126 -29.31 -35.79 3.48
N GLN A 127 -29.77 -37.02 3.77
CA GLN A 127 -30.00 -37.50 5.14
C GLN A 127 -28.66 -37.93 5.75
N LYS A 128 -28.41 -37.60 7.02
CA LYS A 128 -27.11 -37.90 7.66
C LYS A 128 -26.90 -39.40 7.91
N ASN A 129 -25.63 -39.81 7.71
CA ASN A 129 -24.93 -40.92 8.37
C ASN A 129 -25.35 -42.36 8.06
N ARG A 130 -25.10 -42.82 6.82
CA ARG A 130 -24.96 -44.27 6.52
C ARG A 130 -23.52 -44.78 6.56
N PHE A 131 -22.53 -43.87 6.57
CA PHE A 131 -21.11 -44.18 6.51
C PHE A 131 -20.41 -43.91 7.86
N PRO A 132 -19.35 -44.67 8.20
CA PRO A 132 -18.53 -44.40 9.38
C PRO A 132 -17.78 -43.07 9.23
N THR A 133 -17.57 -42.38 10.35
CA THR A 133 -16.89 -41.08 10.40
C THR A 133 -15.38 -41.22 10.57
N ASN A 134 -14.59 -40.32 9.97
CA ASN A 134 -13.13 -40.22 10.14
C ASN A 134 -12.70 -38.75 10.31
N ILE A 135 -13.30 -38.10 11.30
CA ILE A 135 -13.12 -36.67 11.58
C ILE A 135 -11.67 -36.37 12.04
N HIS A 136 -11.04 -35.41 11.38
CA HIS A 136 -9.73 -34.88 11.79
C HIS A 136 -9.89 -33.86 12.94
N ASP A 137 -10.01 -34.33 14.17
CA ASP A 137 -10.18 -33.48 15.36
C ASP A 137 -8.87 -32.75 15.77
N LYS A 138 -8.44 -31.80 14.92
CA LYS A 138 -7.25 -30.96 15.13
C LYS A 138 -7.66 -29.49 15.01
N HIS A 139 -7.42 -28.77 16.09
CA HIS A 139 -7.71 -27.35 16.22
C HIS A 139 -6.42 -26.58 16.50
N ASP A 140 -6.32 -25.39 15.91
CA ASP A 140 -5.21 -24.48 16.16
C ASP A 140 -5.71 -23.03 16.15
N LEU A 141 -5.47 -22.37 17.28
CA LEU A 141 -5.85 -20.99 17.59
C LEU A 141 -4.62 -20.13 17.93
N THR A 142 -3.42 -20.60 17.58
CA THR A 142 -2.15 -19.89 17.85
C THR A 142 -2.04 -18.59 17.07
N HIS A 143 -2.61 -18.51 15.86
CA HIS A 143 -2.63 -17.28 15.07
C HIS A 143 -3.77 -16.35 15.54
N PRO A 144 -3.49 -15.08 15.94
CA PRO A 144 -4.49 -14.20 16.53
C PRO A 144 -5.74 -13.99 15.67
N ALA A 145 -5.57 -13.89 14.34
CA ALA A 145 -6.63 -13.54 13.40
C ALA A 145 -7.27 -14.74 12.65
N ILE A 146 -6.71 -15.95 12.72
CA ILE A 146 -7.15 -17.10 11.92
C ILE A 146 -7.33 -18.30 12.83
N ALA A 147 -8.50 -18.91 12.79
CA ALA A 147 -8.76 -20.18 13.45
C ALA A 147 -8.68 -21.34 12.44
N VAL A 148 -8.00 -22.42 12.85
CA VAL A 148 -7.90 -23.67 12.10
C VAL A 148 -8.75 -24.73 12.80
N ASN A 149 -9.75 -25.25 12.10
CA ASN A 149 -10.71 -26.25 12.58
C ASN A 149 -10.75 -27.41 11.58
N LEU A 150 -9.80 -28.34 11.68
CA LEU A 150 -9.69 -29.41 10.68
C LEU A 150 -10.80 -30.45 10.78
N ASP A 151 -11.59 -30.43 11.86
CA ASP A 151 -12.81 -31.22 12.00
C ASP A 151 -13.90 -30.79 10.99
N ALA A 152 -13.76 -29.63 10.36
CA ALA A 152 -14.59 -29.16 9.25
C ALA A 152 -13.91 -29.27 7.87
N CYS A 153 -12.72 -29.87 7.78
CA CYS A 153 -11.92 -29.90 6.57
C CYS A 153 -12.36 -31.02 5.61
N ILE A 154 -12.81 -30.64 4.41
CA ILE A 154 -13.12 -31.58 3.31
C ILE A 154 -11.92 -31.85 2.38
N GLN A 155 -10.71 -31.46 2.79
CA GLN A 155 -9.47 -31.67 2.03
C GLN A 155 -9.52 -31.19 0.56
N CYS A 156 -10.32 -30.16 0.26
CA CYS A 156 -10.56 -29.67 -1.10
C CYS A 156 -9.38 -28.93 -1.76
N THR A 157 -8.27 -28.75 -1.02
CA THR A 157 -7.02 -28.05 -1.43
C THR A 157 -7.20 -26.61 -1.92
N ARG A 158 -8.36 -25.96 -1.71
CA ARG A 158 -8.53 -24.52 -2.00
C ARG A 158 -7.54 -23.67 -1.19
N CYS A 159 -7.35 -23.96 0.09
CA CYS A 159 -6.38 -23.26 0.94
C CYS A 159 -4.93 -23.39 0.45
N VAL A 160 -4.53 -24.58 -0.01
CA VAL A 160 -3.20 -24.85 -0.58
C VAL A 160 -2.98 -24.00 -1.83
N ARG A 161 -3.91 -24.03 -2.79
CA ARG A 161 -3.81 -23.23 -4.02
C ARG A 161 -3.84 -21.73 -3.74
N ALA A 162 -4.65 -21.29 -2.79
CA ALA A 162 -4.69 -19.88 -2.37
C ALA A 162 -3.32 -19.42 -1.84
N CYS A 163 -2.65 -20.25 -1.03
CA CYS A 163 -1.34 -19.90 -0.48
C CYS A 163 -0.19 -20.03 -1.50
N ARG A 164 -0.19 -21.09 -2.30
CA ARG A 164 0.95 -21.47 -3.15
C ARG A 164 0.86 -20.98 -4.60
N GLU A 165 -0.35 -20.82 -5.11
CA GLU A 165 -0.61 -20.41 -6.51
C GLU A 165 -1.04 -18.94 -6.55
N GLU A 166 -2.00 -18.52 -5.73
CA GLU A 166 -2.50 -17.14 -5.79
C GLU A 166 -1.57 -16.14 -5.10
N GLN A 167 -1.16 -16.42 -3.86
CA GLN A 167 -0.33 -15.52 -3.07
C GLN A 167 1.17 -15.82 -3.21
N VAL A 168 1.53 -17.04 -3.59
CA VAL A 168 2.93 -17.51 -3.70
C VAL A 168 3.71 -17.23 -2.40
N ASN A 169 3.12 -17.61 -1.26
CA ASN A 169 3.80 -17.59 0.04
C ASN A 169 4.39 -18.97 0.41
N ASP A 170 3.85 -20.04 -0.17
CA ASP A 170 4.34 -21.42 -0.02
C ASP A 170 4.30 -22.01 1.41
N VAL A 171 3.34 -21.58 2.23
CA VAL A 171 3.22 -21.99 3.66
C VAL A 171 2.32 -23.21 3.86
N ILE A 172 1.21 -23.32 3.12
CA ILE A 172 0.21 -24.38 3.36
C ILE A 172 0.53 -25.61 2.51
N GLY A 173 0.69 -26.77 3.16
CA GLY A 173 0.95 -28.07 2.55
C GLY A 173 -0.22 -29.07 2.69
N TYR A 174 -0.03 -30.24 2.10
CA TYR A 174 -0.90 -31.43 2.23
C TYR A 174 -0.02 -32.65 2.54
N ALA A 175 -0.06 -33.12 3.78
CA ALA A 175 0.81 -34.17 4.29
C ALA A 175 0.11 -35.54 4.34
N ASN A 176 0.90 -36.60 4.51
CA ASN A 176 0.47 -38.01 4.60
C ASN A 176 -0.18 -38.56 3.30
N ARG A 177 -0.96 -39.64 3.39
CA ARG A 177 -1.59 -40.31 2.24
C ARG A 177 -2.90 -41.02 2.63
N GLY A 178 -3.87 -41.01 1.71
CA GLY A 178 -5.15 -41.68 1.88
C GLY A 178 -5.97 -41.04 3.00
N PHE A 179 -6.59 -41.85 3.86
CA PHE A 179 -7.41 -41.37 4.97
C PHE A 179 -6.64 -40.59 6.05
N LYS A 180 -5.31 -40.66 6.07
CA LYS A 180 -4.45 -39.90 7.01
C LYS A 180 -4.04 -38.53 6.49
N SER A 181 -4.45 -38.17 5.27
CA SER A 181 -4.02 -36.93 4.66
C SER A 181 -4.54 -35.73 5.46
N GLU A 182 -3.77 -34.65 5.56
CA GLU A 182 -4.21 -33.46 6.29
C GLU A 182 -3.58 -32.19 5.73
N ILE A 183 -4.23 -31.06 5.97
CA ILE A 183 -3.65 -29.75 5.72
C ILE A 183 -2.62 -29.47 6.82
N VAL A 184 -1.42 -29.02 6.43
CA VAL A 184 -0.33 -28.64 7.35
C VAL A 184 0.21 -27.26 7.00
N PHE A 185 0.92 -26.63 7.94
CA PHE A 185 1.64 -25.37 7.73
C PHE A 185 3.14 -25.64 7.87
N ASP A 186 3.95 -25.12 6.93
CA ASP A 186 5.39 -25.39 6.83
C ASP A 186 5.72 -26.88 7.03
N ILE A 187 6.43 -27.21 8.11
CA ILE A 187 6.81 -28.59 8.48
C ILE A 187 5.89 -29.15 9.58
N ASN A 188 4.58 -28.91 9.43
CA ASN A 188 3.50 -29.24 10.38
C ASN A 188 3.60 -28.47 11.70
N ASP A 189 4.02 -27.21 11.60
CA ASP A 189 4.00 -26.25 12.69
C ASP A 189 2.55 -25.77 12.96
N TYR A 190 2.32 -25.18 14.14
CA TYR A 190 1.12 -24.41 14.37
C TYR A 190 1.12 -23.15 13.49
N MET A 191 -0.05 -22.68 13.07
CA MET A 191 -0.21 -21.58 12.12
C MET A 191 0.43 -20.28 12.62
N GLY A 192 0.32 -19.97 13.91
CA GLY A 192 0.94 -18.79 14.52
C GLY A 192 2.46 -18.89 14.66
N GLU A 193 3.03 -20.09 14.59
CA GLU A 193 4.47 -20.35 14.66
C GLU A 193 5.10 -20.55 13.26
N SER A 194 4.27 -20.78 12.24
CA SER A 194 4.67 -20.92 10.85
C SER A 194 5.08 -19.57 10.21
N THR A 195 5.62 -19.63 9.00
CA THR A 195 5.93 -18.49 8.13
C THR A 195 4.69 -17.81 7.52
N CYS A 196 3.49 -18.13 8.01
CA CYS A 196 2.24 -17.52 7.58
C CYS A 196 2.21 -16.01 7.87
N VAL A 197 2.12 -15.21 6.82
CA VAL A 197 2.02 -13.74 6.92
C VAL A 197 0.61 -13.21 7.23
N GLY A 198 -0.34 -14.08 7.57
CA GLY A 198 -1.71 -13.68 7.94
C GLY A 198 -2.51 -12.99 6.82
N CYS A 199 -2.28 -13.29 5.53
CA CYS A 199 -3.02 -12.63 4.44
C CYS A 199 -4.52 -12.98 4.37
N GLY A 200 -4.92 -14.14 4.89
CA GLY A 200 -6.31 -14.60 4.90
C GLY A 200 -6.85 -15.08 3.54
N GLU A 201 -6.02 -15.26 2.51
CA GLU A 201 -6.50 -15.80 1.22
C GLU A 201 -7.04 -17.22 1.37
N CYS A 202 -6.39 -18.03 2.21
CA CYS A 202 -6.84 -19.38 2.53
C CYS A 202 -8.20 -19.40 3.26
N VAL A 203 -8.46 -18.37 4.09
CA VAL A 203 -9.73 -18.16 4.79
C VAL A 203 -10.84 -17.80 3.79
N GLN A 204 -10.57 -16.84 2.90
CA GLN A 204 -11.50 -16.44 1.83
C GLN A 204 -11.79 -17.58 0.84
N ALA A 205 -10.84 -18.51 0.67
CA ALA A 205 -11.00 -19.67 -0.20
C ALA A 205 -11.71 -20.86 0.47
N CYS A 206 -11.82 -20.90 1.80
CA CYS A 206 -12.33 -22.06 2.52
C CYS A 206 -13.87 -22.18 2.39
N PRO A 207 -14.40 -23.31 1.89
CA PRO A 207 -15.84 -23.51 1.72
C PRO A 207 -16.59 -23.81 3.02
N THR A 208 -15.91 -24.39 4.01
CA THR A 208 -16.57 -25.02 5.18
C THR A 208 -16.32 -24.32 6.52
N GLY A 209 -15.40 -23.34 6.57
CA GLY A 209 -14.94 -22.73 7.82
C GLY A 209 -13.82 -23.49 8.53
N ALA A 210 -13.22 -24.50 7.88
CA ALA A 210 -12.02 -25.17 8.40
C ALA A 210 -10.84 -24.20 8.56
N LEU A 211 -10.78 -23.16 7.73
CA LEU A 211 -9.99 -21.95 7.98
C LEU A 211 -10.97 -20.79 7.97
N MET A 212 -11.03 -20.05 9.07
CA MET A 212 -11.99 -18.95 9.26
C MET A 212 -11.33 -17.79 10.01
N PRO A 213 -11.88 -16.57 9.96
CA PRO A 213 -11.46 -15.53 10.89
C PRO A 213 -11.69 -16.00 12.34
N SER A 214 -10.78 -15.65 13.25
CA SER A 214 -10.85 -16.07 14.66
C SER A 214 -12.04 -15.46 15.41
N LYS A 215 -12.23 -15.88 16.68
CA LYS A 215 -13.29 -15.38 17.58
C LYS A 215 -14.72 -15.57 17.04
N ASP A 216 -14.94 -16.63 16.25
CA ASP A 216 -16.24 -17.04 15.74
C ASP A 216 -17.01 -15.95 14.97
N VAL A 217 -16.33 -14.93 14.44
CA VAL A 217 -17.00 -13.79 13.80
C VAL A 217 -17.77 -14.19 12.55
N ALA A 218 -17.35 -15.25 11.85
CA ALA A 218 -18.05 -15.80 10.68
C ALA A 218 -19.33 -16.61 11.04
N LEU A 219 -19.66 -16.76 12.32
CA LEU A 219 -20.98 -17.26 12.75
C LEU A 219 -22.05 -16.16 12.78
N ASN A 220 -21.65 -14.90 12.72
CA ASN A 220 -22.55 -13.76 12.73
C ASN A 220 -23.00 -13.42 11.30
N ILE A 221 -24.31 -13.28 11.11
CA ILE A 221 -24.89 -12.81 9.86
C ILE A 221 -24.84 -11.27 9.85
N PRO A 222 -24.19 -10.63 8.86
CA PRO A 222 -24.15 -9.18 8.73
C PRO A 222 -25.52 -8.63 8.31
N ASP A 223 -25.85 -7.42 8.79
CA ASP A 223 -27.09 -6.73 8.41
C ASP A 223 -26.91 -5.97 7.08
N LYS A 224 -25.68 -5.53 6.78
CA LYS A 224 -25.32 -4.89 5.51
C LYS A 224 -23.90 -5.25 5.07
N LYS A 225 -23.68 -5.20 3.75
CA LYS A 225 -22.37 -5.30 3.11
C LYS A 225 -22.06 -3.98 2.42
N VAL A 226 -20.87 -3.44 2.66
CA VAL A 226 -20.45 -2.15 2.08
C VAL A 226 -19.17 -2.33 1.28
N GLU A 227 -19.26 -2.08 -0.02
CA GLU A 227 -18.14 -2.11 -0.94
C GLU A 227 -17.31 -0.83 -0.81
N SER A 228 -16.01 -0.96 -0.57
CA SER A 228 -15.12 0.16 -0.26
C SER A 228 -13.68 -0.17 -0.65
N VAL A 229 -12.73 0.63 -0.16
CA VAL A 229 -11.29 0.52 -0.44
C VAL A 229 -10.50 0.38 0.86
N CYS A 230 -9.34 -0.26 0.79
CA CYS A 230 -8.41 -0.39 1.91
C CYS A 230 -7.74 0.95 2.29
N PRO A 231 -7.70 1.34 3.58
CA PRO A 231 -7.18 2.65 4.02
C PRO A 231 -5.65 2.71 4.25
N TYR A 232 -4.91 1.67 3.86
CA TYR A 232 -3.52 1.50 4.27
C TYR A 232 -2.50 1.94 3.22
N CYS A 233 -1.93 0.99 2.47
CA CYS A 233 -0.90 1.27 1.48
C CYS A 233 -1.50 1.78 0.16
N GLY A 234 -0.64 2.39 -0.67
CA GLY A 234 -0.99 2.95 -1.97
C GLY A 234 -1.47 1.97 -3.03
N VAL A 235 -1.64 0.67 -2.74
CA VAL A 235 -2.16 -0.30 -3.73
C VAL A 235 -3.63 -0.03 -4.04
N GLY A 236 -4.46 0.38 -3.07
CA GLY A 236 -5.88 0.63 -3.31
C GLY A 236 -6.71 -0.65 -3.50
N CYS A 237 -6.50 -1.65 -2.63
CA CYS A 237 -7.23 -2.92 -2.73
C CYS A 237 -8.73 -2.72 -2.46
N LEU A 238 -9.58 -3.23 -3.34
CA LEU A 238 -11.03 -3.22 -3.15
C LEU A 238 -11.44 -4.28 -2.14
N LEU A 239 -12.39 -3.93 -1.28
CA LEU A 239 -12.89 -4.81 -0.23
C LEU A 239 -14.38 -4.62 0.03
N THR A 240 -14.95 -5.55 0.77
CA THR A 240 -16.31 -5.49 1.29
C THR A 240 -16.27 -5.58 2.80
N TYR A 241 -16.80 -4.57 3.49
CA TYR A 241 -17.03 -4.60 4.94
C TYR A 241 -18.36 -5.31 5.22
N ASN A 242 -18.33 -6.35 6.04
CA ASN A 242 -19.52 -7.03 6.55
C ASN A 242 -19.89 -6.41 7.91
N VAL A 243 -21.02 -5.72 8.00
CA VAL A 243 -21.37 -4.85 9.13
C VAL A 243 -22.62 -5.34 9.84
N LYS A 244 -22.61 -5.30 11.18
CA LYS A 244 -23.75 -5.60 12.05
C LYS A 244 -23.76 -4.65 13.24
N ASN A 245 -24.91 -4.11 13.62
CA ASN A 245 -25.04 -3.18 14.76
C ASN A 245 -23.99 -2.03 14.73
N ASP A 246 -23.78 -1.43 13.56
CA ASP A 246 -22.77 -0.38 13.31
C ASP A 246 -21.33 -0.78 13.66
N LYS A 247 -21.03 -2.09 13.64
CA LYS A 247 -19.69 -2.64 13.83
C LYS A 247 -19.27 -3.49 12.64
N ILE A 248 -18.03 -3.31 12.19
CA ILE A 248 -17.44 -4.17 11.16
C ILE A 248 -17.10 -5.51 11.80
N LEU A 249 -17.70 -6.60 11.30
CA LEU A 249 -17.44 -7.96 11.78
C LEU A 249 -16.16 -8.54 11.16
N PHE A 250 -16.04 -8.41 9.84
CA PHE A 250 -14.89 -8.84 9.06
C PHE A 250 -14.90 -8.13 7.69
N ALA A 251 -13.73 -8.06 7.05
CA ALA A 251 -13.59 -7.59 5.69
C ALA A 251 -13.35 -8.78 4.74
N GLU A 252 -13.87 -8.70 3.52
CA GLU A 252 -13.61 -9.63 2.40
C GLU A 252 -13.00 -8.89 1.21
N GLY A 253 -12.15 -9.56 0.44
CA GLY A 253 -11.44 -8.94 -0.68
C GLY A 253 -12.39 -8.98 -1.87
N ARG A 254 -12.57 -7.83 -2.52
CA ARG A 254 -13.46 -7.71 -3.67
C ARG A 254 -12.62 -7.70 -4.95
N ASP A 255 -13.17 -8.27 -6.01
CA ASP A 255 -12.51 -8.21 -7.31
C ASP A 255 -12.34 -6.77 -7.76
N GLY A 256 -11.20 -6.50 -8.40
CA GLY A 256 -10.78 -5.15 -8.72
C GLY A 256 -9.42 -5.13 -9.39
N PRO A 257 -9.14 -4.11 -10.21
CA PRO A 257 -7.94 -4.08 -11.06
C PRO A 257 -6.65 -3.96 -10.25
N ALA A 258 -6.72 -3.58 -8.97
CA ALA A 258 -5.57 -3.39 -8.08
C ALA A 258 -5.22 -4.64 -7.26
N ASN A 259 -6.16 -5.57 -7.08
CA ASN A 259 -5.97 -6.66 -6.12
C ASN A 259 -6.51 -8.03 -6.55
N LEU A 260 -7.42 -8.10 -7.53
CA LEU A 260 -8.06 -9.36 -7.95
C LEU A 260 -8.58 -10.17 -6.76
N SER A 261 -9.37 -9.52 -5.89
CA SER A 261 -9.91 -10.08 -4.64
C SER A 261 -8.92 -10.37 -3.51
N ARG A 262 -7.62 -10.12 -3.70
CA ARG A 262 -6.59 -10.36 -2.68
C ARG A 262 -6.56 -9.24 -1.65
N LEU A 263 -6.25 -9.54 -0.39
CA LEU A 263 -5.85 -8.56 0.63
C LEU A 263 -4.59 -9.03 1.38
N CYS A 264 -4.00 -8.12 2.16
CA CYS A 264 -2.97 -8.45 3.15
C CYS A 264 -3.55 -8.41 4.57
N VAL A 265 -2.76 -8.83 5.56
CA VAL A 265 -3.14 -8.85 6.99
C VAL A 265 -3.77 -7.53 7.46
N LYS A 266 -3.24 -6.39 7.02
CA LYS A 266 -3.75 -5.06 7.38
C LYS A 266 -5.18 -4.83 6.86
N GLY A 267 -5.41 -5.04 5.57
CA GLY A 267 -6.73 -4.85 4.97
C GLY A 267 -7.74 -5.90 5.42
N ARG A 268 -7.26 -7.10 5.77
CA ARG A 268 -8.10 -8.24 6.18
C ARG A 268 -8.57 -8.11 7.63
N TYR A 269 -7.69 -7.67 8.53
CA TYR A 269 -7.91 -7.74 9.98
C TYR A 269 -7.72 -6.41 10.72
N GLY A 270 -7.15 -5.39 10.08
CA GLY A 270 -6.86 -4.09 10.69
C GLY A 270 -8.02 -3.09 10.62
N PHE A 271 -9.28 -3.50 10.78
CA PHE A 271 -10.41 -2.58 10.67
C PHE A 271 -10.98 -2.16 12.03
N ASP A 272 -10.65 -2.88 13.11
CA ASP A 272 -11.27 -2.71 14.43
C ASP A 272 -10.72 -1.53 15.25
N TYR A 273 -9.67 -0.84 14.76
CA TYR A 273 -9.17 0.38 15.40
C TYR A 273 -10.24 1.48 15.53
N ILE A 274 -11.24 1.51 14.63
CA ILE A 274 -12.35 2.48 14.69
C ILE A 274 -13.25 2.27 15.92
N HIS A 275 -13.19 1.09 16.55
CA HIS A 275 -13.90 0.74 17.78
C HIS A 275 -12.96 0.67 19.00
N ASN A 276 -11.74 1.16 18.87
CA ASN A 276 -10.81 1.24 19.99
C ASN A 276 -11.28 2.31 20.99
N ASP A 277 -11.22 1.99 22.28
CA ASP A 277 -11.70 2.88 23.36
C ASP A 277 -10.93 4.21 23.42
N GLY A 278 -9.71 4.28 22.88
CA GLY A 278 -8.93 5.51 22.77
C GLY A 278 -9.36 6.45 21.65
N ARG A 279 -10.40 6.14 20.86
CA ARG A 279 -10.89 7.02 19.78
C ARG A 279 -11.32 8.38 20.35
N LEU A 280 -10.93 9.44 19.65
CA LEU A 280 -11.43 10.79 19.94
C LEU A 280 -12.92 10.88 19.60
N THR A 281 -13.74 11.21 20.61
CA THR A 281 -15.21 11.31 20.48
C THR A 281 -15.75 12.72 20.66
N LYS A 282 -14.98 13.63 21.25
CA LYS A 282 -15.36 15.03 21.49
C LYS A 282 -14.20 15.98 21.26
N PRO A 283 -14.47 17.25 20.90
CA PRO A 283 -13.44 18.28 20.85
C PRO A 283 -12.77 18.49 22.20
N LEU A 284 -11.46 18.70 22.18
CA LEU A 284 -10.66 18.94 23.38
C LEU A 284 -9.90 20.27 23.25
N ILE A 285 -9.81 21.03 24.34
CA ILE A 285 -8.98 22.23 24.44
C ILE A 285 -7.95 22.03 25.54
N ARG A 286 -6.72 22.52 25.32
CA ARG A 286 -5.67 22.48 26.34
C ARG A 286 -6.07 23.33 27.54
N ARG A 287 -5.96 22.75 28.74
CA ARG A 287 -6.20 23.45 30.00
C ARG A 287 -5.21 24.59 30.17
N LYS A 288 -5.71 25.73 30.65
CA LYS A 288 -4.91 26.93 30.90
C LYS A 288 -3.78 26.64 31.90
N GLY A 289 -2.55 27.01 31.53
CA GLY A 289 -1.37 26.88 32.39
C GLY A 289 -0.63 25.54 32.27
N VAL A 290 -1.17 24.56 31.52
CA VAL A 290 -0.47 23.30 31.24
C VAL A 290 0.57 23.51 30.13
N SER A 291 1.81 23.11 30.40
CA SER A 291 2.92 23.23 29.45
C SER A 291 2.72 22.35 28.21
N LYS A 292 3.23 22.81 27.06
CA LYS A 292 3.38 21.98 25.84
C LYS A 292 4.69 21.19 25.80
N ASP A 293 5.67 21.59 26.60
CA ASP A 293 6.98 20.93 26.67
C ASP A 293 6.87 19.73 27.63
N LEU A 294 6.40 18.59 27.09
CA LEU A 294 6.12 17.36 27.83
C LEU A 294 7.09 16.24 27.39
N ASP A 295 7.57 15.44 28.35
CA ASP A 295 8.32 14.23 28.03
C ASP A 295 7.37 13.08 27.66
N LEU A 296 7.26 12.82 26.36
CA LEU A 296 6.44 11.74 25.82
C LEU A 296 6.91 10.34 26.26
N LYS A 297 8.14 10.16 26.77
CA LYS A 297 8.64 8.85 27.21
C LYS A 297 8.04 8.38 28.53
N THR A 298 7.56 9.32 29.34
CA THR A 298 7.03 9.06 30.68
C THR A 298 5.51 9.18 30.75
N TYR A 299 4.86 9.43 29.61
CA TYR A 299 3.46 9.83 29.59
C TYR A 299 2.49 8.65 29.50
N ASP A 300 1.49 8.67 30.37
CA ASP A 300 0.40 7.71 30.41
C ASP A 300 -0.84 8.31 29.74
N PHE A 301 -1.36 7.64 28.69
CA PHE A 301 -2.54 8.08 27.95
C PHE A 301 -3.80 8.20 28.83
N ASP A 302 -3.84 7.54 29.99
CA ASP A 302 -4.92 7.65 30.97
C ASP A 302 -4.97 9.02 31.67
N THR A 303 -3.90 9.81 31.59
CA THR A 303 -3.80 11.14 32.22
C THR A 303 -4.22 12.30 31.31
N ILE A 304 -4.87 12.01 30.18
CA ILE A 304 -5.22 13.02 29.17
C ILE A 304 -6.07 14.18 29.73
N ASN A 305 -6.96 13.87 30.67
CA ASN A 305 -7.86 14.83 31.30
C ASN A 305 -7.14 15.87 32.17
N GLU A 306 -5.87 15.64 32.50
CA GLU A 306 -5.01 16.60 33.19
C GLU A 306 -4.46 17.66 32.22
N ILE A 307 -4.33 17.32 30.94
CA ILE A 307 -3.82 18.24 29.90
C ILE A 307 -4.95 18.95 29.19
N PHE A 308 -6.03 18.22 28.88
CA PHE A 308 -7.12 18.73 28.06
C PHE A 308 -8.45 18.69 28.80
N GLU A 309 -9.37 19.55 28.38
CA GLU A 309 -10.77 19.52 28.79
C GLU A 309 -11.67 19.28 27.59
N GLU A 310 -12.66 18.41 27.76
CA GLU A 310 -13.73 18.22 26.79
C GLU A 310 -14.55 19.50 26.63
N THR A 311 -14.98 19.79 25.41
CA THR A 311 -15.79 20.97 25.12
C THR A 311 -16.75 20.75 23.95
N THR A 312 -17.54 21.76 23.63
CA THR A 312 -18.47 21.75 22.49
C THR A 312 -17.75 22.08 21.18
N TRP A 313 -18.34 21.66 20.06
CA TRP A 313 -17.83 22.03 18.73
C TRP A 313 -17.78 23.53 18.52
N ASP A 314 -18.81 24.27 18.93
CA ASP A 314 -18.85 25.73 18.74
C ASP A 314 -17.68 26.41 19.46
N HIS A 315 -17.41 26.02 20.70
CA HIS A 315 -16.30 26.60 21.47
C HIS A 315 -14.93 26.17 20.95
N ALA A 316 -14.75 24.89 20.60
CA ALA A 316 -13.49 24.41 20.01
C ALA A 316 -13.17 25.10 18.69
N LEU A 317 -14.17 25.27 17.82
CA LEU A 317 -14.02 25.97 16.55
C LEU A 317 -13.72 27.45 16.77
N GLU A 318 -14.42 28.13 17.70
CA GLU A 318 -14.15 29.52 18.07
C GLU A 318 -12.68 29.70 18.47
N VAL A 319 -12.17 28.89 19.41
CA VAL A 319 -10.78 28.97 19.88
C VAL A 319 -9.79 28.65 18.75
N ALA A 320 -10.07 27.65 17.92
CA ALA A 320 -9.24 27.30 16.78
C ALA A 320 -9.13 28.47 15.78
N ILE A 321 -10.27 29.02 15.37
CA ILE A 321 -10.37 30.09 14.38
C ILE A 321 -9.76 31.40 14.89
N ASP A 322 -10.03 31.76 16.14
CA ASP A 322 -9.53 33.01 16.72
C ASP A 322 -8.02 32.99 16.91
N GLY A 323 -7.44 31.83 17.27
CA GLY A 323 -5.99 31.66 17.30
C GLY A 323 -5.34 31.89 15.93
N PHE A 324 -5.93 31.35 14.85
CA PHE A 324 -5.44 31.59 13.49
C PHE A 324 -5.60 33.06 13.07
N LYS A 325 -6.76 33.69 13.32
CA LYS A 325 -7.00 35.10 13.02
C LYS A 325 -6.01 36.01 13.75
N LYS A 326 -5.74 35.72 15.02
CA LYS A 326 -4.78 36.48 15.84
C LYS A 326 -3.38 36.39 15.26
N ILE A 327 -2.90 35.20 14.92
CA ILE A 327 -1.56 35.05 14.33
C ILE A 327 -1.47 35.73 12.97
N LYS A 328 -2.50 35.57 12.11
CA LYS A 328 -2.55 36.26 10.82
C LYS A 328 -2.51 37.78 10.98
N LYS A 329 -3.16 38.33 12.01
CA LYS A 329 -3.13 39.77 12.33
C LYS A 329 -1.75 40.21 12.84
N ASP A 330 -1.13 39.41 13.71
CA ASP A 330 0.10 39.78 14.41
C ASP A 330 1.36 39.58 13.55
N LYS A 331 1.39 38.54 12.69
CA LYS A 331 2.55 38.15 11.87
C LYS A 331 2.31 38.17 10.36
N GLY A 332 1.07 38.30 9.92
CA GLY A 332 0.71 38.13 8.51
C GLY A 332 0.52 36.67 8.10
N PRO A 333 0.18 36.41 6.82
CA PRO A 333 -0.10 35.08 6.29
C PRO A 333 1.04 34.05 6.43
N SER A 334 2.30 34.47 6.27
CA SER A 334 3.47 33.60 6.39
C SER A 334 3.70 33.07 7.81
N GLY A 335 3.07 33.68 8.82
CA GLY A 335 3.07 33.20 10.20
C GLY A 335 2.24 31.94 10.44
N LEU A 336 1.55 31.44 9.42
CA LEU A 336 0.69 30.26 9.42
C LEU A 336 1.16 29.19 8.42
N ALA A 337 0.90 27.92 8.75
CA ALA A 337 1.04 26.77 7.85
C ALA A 337 -0.05 25.72 8.09
N GLY A 338 -0.19 24.79 7.15
CA GLY A 338 -1.03 23.61 7.30
C GLY A 338 -0.36 22.32 6.81
N PHE A 339 -0.53 21.23 7.55
CA PHE A 339 -0.17 19.87 7.13
C PHE A 339 -1.43 19.08 6.81
N GLY A 340 -1.59 18.67 5.55
CA GLY A 340 -2.76 17.94 5.06
C GLY A 340 -2.61 16.43 5.14
N CYS A 341 -3.71 15.69 4.98
CA CYS A 341 -3.74 14.25 5.20
C CYS A 341 -3.76 13.44 3.88
N ALA A 342 -2.75 12.60 3.67
CA ALA A 342 -2.74 11.61 2.58
C ALA A 342 -3.50 10.30 2.90
N LYS A 343 -4.16 10.23 4.07
CA LYS A 343 -5.10 9.16 4.45
C LYS A 343 -6.55 9.55 4.22
N GLY A 344 -6.82 10.86 4.18
CA GLY A 344 -8.12 11.44 3.86
C GLY A 344 -8.43 11.34 2.37
N SER A 345 -9.63 11.76 1.99
CA SER A 345 -10.08 11.71 0.61
C SER A 345 -9.47 12.82 -0.25
N ASN A 346 -9.60 12.70 -1.58
CA ASN A 346 -9.17 13.71 -2.54
C ASN A 346 -9.88 15.05 -2.30
N GLU A 347 -11.17 14.98 -1.96
CA GLU A 347 -12.00 16.15 -1.68
C GLU A 347 -11.53 16.88 -0.42
N GLU A 348 -11.19 16.12 0.63
CA GLU A 348 -10.62 16.64 1.87
C GLU A 348 -9.26 17.30 1.62
N ALA A 349 -8.39 16.65 0.84
CA ALA A 349 -7.10 17.21 0.45
C ALA A 349 -7.24 18.51 -0.34
N TYR A 350 -8.15 18.54 -1.32
CA TYR A 350 -8.44 19.71 -2.14
C TYR A 350 -8.95 20.89 -1.31
N LEU A 351 -9.92 20.65 -0.42
CA LEU A 351 -10.45 21.72 0.43
C LEU A 351 -9.43 22.19 1.47
N PHE A 352 -8.60 21.29 2.02
CA PHE A 352 -7.56 21.68 2.97
C PHE A 352 -6.55 22.62 2.31
N GLN A 353 -6.01 22.28 1.15
CA GLN A 353 -5.05 23.17 0.46
C GLN A 353 -5.71 24.50 0.07
N LYS A 354 -6.97 24.45 -0.39
CA LYS A 354 -7.73 25.64 -0.75
C LYS A 354 -7.94 26.52 0.48
N LEU A 355 -8.15 25.94 1.67
CA LEU A 355 -8.33 26.66 2.93
C LEU A 355 -7.05 27.41 3.31
N ILE A 356 -5.90 26.77 3.22
CA ILE A 356 -4.61 27.42 3.52
C ILE A 356 -4.37 28.58 2.53
N ARG A 357 -4.58 28.35 1.24
CA ARG A 357 -4.33 29.37 0.20
C ARG A 357 -5.32 30.53 0.21
N THR A 358 -6.59 30.27 0.44
CA THR A 358 -7.64 31.30 0.39
C THR A 358 -7.92 31.92 1.77
N GLY A 359 -7.91 31.10 2.83
CA GLY A 359 -8.20 31.51 4.20
C GLY A 359 -6.96 32.05 4.91
N PHE A 360 -5.85 31.31 4.92
CA PHE A 360 -4.60 31.79 5.54
C PHE A 360 -3.87 32.80 4.65
N LYS A 361 -4.03 32.72 3.31
CA LYS A 361 -3.37 33.56 2.30
C LYS A 361 -1.87 33.28 2.14
N THR A 362 -1.50 32.00 2.21
CA THR A 362 -0.12 31.52 2.08
C THR A 362 -0.09 30.21 1.30
N ASN A 363 1.04 29.90 0.69
CA ASN A 363 1.32 28.61 0.07
C ASN A 363 2.04 27.64 1.03
N ASN A 364 2.16 27.96 2.32
CA ASN A 364 2.73 27.06 3.36
C ASN A 364 1.78 25.89 3.67
N VAL A 365 1.61 25.00 2.70
CA VAL A 365 0.85 23.76 2.79
C VAL A 365 1.69 22.62 2.26
N ASP A 366 1.82 21.55 3.03
CA ASP A 366 2.57 20.36 2.62
C ASP A 366 1.94 19.11 3.25
N HIS A 367 2.45 17.94 2.89
CA HIS A 367 2.06 16.66 3.50
C HIS A 367 3.17 15.61 3.42
N CYS A 368 2.84 14.39 3.81
CA CYS A 368 3.73 13.25 3.88
C CYS A 368 4.53 12.91 2.60
N THR A 369 4.15 13.37 1.39
CA THR A 369 4.96 13.14 0.18
C THR A 369 6.35 13.74 0.34
N ARG A 370 6.47 14.87 1.06
CA ARG A 370 7.76 15.50 1.37
C ARG A 370 8.75 14.52 1.95
N LEU A 371 8.29 13.71 2.88
CA LEU A 371 9.08 12.71 3.60
C LEU A 371 9.13 11.36 2.88
N CYS A 372 8.39 11.18 1.78
CA CYS A 372 8.29 9.91 1.05
C CYS A 372 8.92 9.98 -0.36
N HIS A 373 8.22 10.54 -1.33
CA HIS A 373 8.59 10.43 -2.76
C HIS A 373 8.90 11.78 -3.40
N ALA A 374 9.25 12.79 -2.60
CA ALA A 374 9.58 14.12 -3.13
C ALA A 374 10.72 14.06 -4.16
N SER A 375 11.81 13.33 -3.90
CA SER A 375 12.90 13.14 -4.87
C SER A 375 12.43 12.50 -6.18
N SER A 376 11.56 11.49 -6.09
CA SER A 376 10.94 10.85 -7.26
C SER A 376 10.14 11.87 -8.07
N VAL A 377 9.31 12.68 -7.41
CA VAL A 377 8.47 13.70 -8.07
C VAL A 377 9.33 14.76 -8.74
N VAL A 378 10.36 15.28 -8.07
CA VAL A 378 11.26 16.29 -8.63
C VAL A 378 11.98 15.76 -9.86
N ALA A 379 12.57 14.56 -9.78
CA ALA A 379 13.27 13.97 -10.92
C ALA A 379 12.33 13.65 -12.10
N LEU A 380 11.13 13.13 -11.83
CA LEU A 380 10.14 12.82 -12.87
C LEU A 380 9.60 14.09 -13.54
N LEU A 381 9.25 15.13 -12.79
CA LEU A 381 8.86 16.43 -13.36
C LEU A 381 9.98 17.04 -14.20
N GLU A 382 11.23 16.97 -13.71
CA GLU A 382 12.40 17.52 -14.40
C GLU A 382 12.69 16.78 -15.73
N MET A 383 12.57 15.46 -15.75
CA MET A 383 13.04 14.63 -16.87
C MET A 383 11.94 14.21 -17.83
N VAL A 384 10.71 13.99 -17.37
CA VAL A 384 9.58 13.49 -18.19
C VAL A 384 8.34 14.37 -18.10
N GLY A 385 8.37 15.48 -17.35
CA GLY A 385 7.29 16.48 -17.31
C GLY A 385 6.08 16.09 -16.46
N SER A 386 6.08 14.95 -15.78
CA SER A 386 4.97 14.50 -14.95
C SER A 386 5.45 13.72 -13.74
N GLY A 387 4.88 13.98 -12.57
CA GLY A 387 5.17 13.24 -11.32
C GLY A 387 4.44 11.90 -11.19
N ALA A 388 3.65 11.53 -12.18
CA ALA A 388 2.87 10.29 -12.25
C ALA A 388 3.75 9.05 -12.45
N VAL A 389 3.28 7.89 -11.98
CA VAL A 389 3.84 6.60 -12.42
C VAL A 389 3.48 6.37 -13.89
N SER A 390 4.28 5.63 -14.67
CA SER A 390 4.00 5.48 -16.12
C SER A 390 3.00 4.36 -16.46
N ASN A 391 2.93 3.33 -15.60
CA ASN A 391 2.22 2.08 -15.84
C ASN A 391 1.55 1.59 -14.55
N GLN A 392 0.67 0.58 -14.64
CA GLN A 392 0.07 -0.07 -13.49
C GLN A 392 1.00 -1.15 -12.93
N VAL A 393 0.93 -1.46 -11.62
CA VAL A 393 1.73 -2.56 -11.05
C VAL A 393 1.46 -3.89 -11.77
N ALA A 394 0.21 -4.14 -12.17
CA ALA A 394 -0.18 -5.39 -12.82
C ALA A 394 0.49 -5.60 -14.19
N ASP A 395 1.03 -4.56 -14.83
CA ASP A 395 1.73 -4.67 -16.12
C ASP A 395 3.00 -5.54 -16.05
N VAL A 396 3.44 -5.93 -14.85
CA VAL A 396 4.50 -6.95 -14.68
C VAL A 396 4.18 -8.28 -15.37
N THR A 397 2.91 -8.59 -15.65
CA THR A 397 2.52 -9.79 -16.43
C THR A 397 2.98 -9.68 -17.88
N GLU A 398 3.07 -8.46 -18.42
CA GLU A 398 3.53 -8.18 -19.78
C GLU A 398 5.04 -7.98 -19.87
N ALA A 399 5.71 -7.68 -18.74
CA ALA A 399 7.16 -7.48 -18.68
C ALA A 399 7.93 -8.81 -18.86
N GLU A 400 9.13 -8.74 -19.45
CA GLU A 400 10.11 -9.84 -19.44
C GLU A 400 11.12 -9.69 -18.29
N VAL A 401 11.44 -8.44 -17.90
CA VAL A 401 12.34 -8.12 -16.79
C VAL A 401 11.67 -7.15 -15.81
N ILE A 402 11.79 -7.46 -14.52
CA ILE A 402 11.27 -6.64 -13.42
C ILE A 402 12.45 -6.27 -12.53
N ILE A 403 12.70 -4.96 -12.35
CA ILE A 403 13.68 -4.45 -11.39
C ILE A 403 12.93 -3.92 -10.17
N ILE A 404 13.35 -4.34 -8.98
CA ILE A 404 12.92 -3.78 -7.70
C ILE A 404 14.16 -3.21 -7.01
N ILE A 405 14.19 -1.90 -6.77
CA ILE A 405 15.32 -1.22 -6.12
C ILE A 405 14.89 -0.40 -4.90
N GLY A 406 15.61 -0.55 -3.79
CA GLY A 406 15.36 0.20 -2.55
C GLY A 406 13.91 0.08 -2.05
N SER A 407 13.32 -1.11 -2.18
CA SER A 407 11.91 -1.36 -1.85
C SER A 407 11.71 -2.78 -1.31
N ASN A 408 10.85 -2.88 -0.29
CA ASN A 408 10.41 -4.15 0.28
C ASN A 408 8.90 -4.34 0.09
N PRO A 409 8.44 -4.70 -1.13
CA PRO A 409 7.01 -4.73 -1.44
C PRO A 409 6.26 -5.86 -0.72
N THR A 410 6.90 -6.96 -0.30
CA THR A 410 6.21 -8.01 0.48
C THR A 410 5.71 -7.50 1.83
N VAL A 411 6.33 -6.44 2.35
CA VAL A 411 5.96 -5.74 3.58
C VAL A 411 5.09 -4.50 3.29
N ASN A 412 5.59 -3.63 2.40
CA ASN A 412 5.02 -2.30 2.16
C ASN A 412 3.75 -2.35 1.30
N HIS A 413 3.75 -3.23 0.31
CA HIS A 413 2.71 -3.34 -0.73
C HIS A 413 2.40 -4.81 -1.05
N PRO A 414 1.93 -5.62 -0.08
CA PRO A 414 2.01 -7.09 -0.20
C PRO A 414 1.23 -7.63 -1.41
N VAL A 415 0.12 -6.99 -1.77
CA VAL A 415 -0.66 -7.36 -2.96
C VAL A 415 0.07 -6.99 -4.27
N ALA A 416 0.80 -5.88 -4.32
CA ALA A 416 1.68 -5.55 -5.44
C ALA A 416 2.79 -6.60 -5.58
N ALA A 417 3.40 -7.01 -4.46
CA ALA A 417 4.40 -8.06 -4.44
C ALA A 417 3.86 -9.39 -4.98
N THR A 418 2.57 -9.71 -4.75
CA THR A 418 1.94 -10.91 -5.30
C THR A 418 1.98 -10.93 -6.83
N PHE A 419 1.71 -9.81 -7.51
CA PHE A 419 1.87 -9.75 -8.98
C PHE A 419 3.31 -10.01 -9.42
N MET A 420 4.29 -9.44 -8.71
CA MET A 420 5.72 -9.65 -9.01
C MET A 420 6.15 -11.11 -8.77
N LYS A 421 5.69 -11.73 -7.68
CA LYS A 421 5.94 -13.15 -7.38
C LYS A 421 5.29 -14.07 -8.41
N ASN A 422 4.07 -13.76 -8.84
CA ASN A 422 3.37 -14.51 -9.87
C ASN A 422 4.12 -14.44 -11.21
N ALA A 423 4.54 -13.24 -11.63
CA ALA A 423 5.34 -13.06 -12.84
C ALA A 423 6.68 -13.83 -12.78
N SER A 424 7.39 -13.77 -11.64
CA SER A 424 8.62 -14.57 -11.45
C SER A 424 8.33 -16.09 -11.56
N LYS A 425 7.25 -16.57 -10.94
CA LYS A 425 6.84 -17.99 -11.02
C LYS A 425 6.48 -18.43 -12.44
N GLU A 426 5.96 -17.52 -13.27
CA GLU A 426 5.70 -17.73 -14.69
C GLU A 426 6.96 -17.68 -15.57
N GLY A 427 8.14 -17.42 -14.99
CA GLY A 427 9.43 -17.42 -15.66
C GLY A 427 9.92 -16.04 -16.11
N LYS A 428 9.27 -14.94 -15.70
CA LYS A 428 9.81 -13.59 -15.94
C LYS A 428 11.06 -13.37 -15.08
N THR A 429 12.00 -12.56 -15.56
CA THR A 429 13.25 -12.28 -14.83
C THR A 429 13.02 -11.22 -13.77
N LEU A 430 13.26 -11.56 -12.50
CA LEU A 430 13.20 -10.63 -11.38
C LEU A 430 14.61 -10.28 -10.88
N ILE A 431 14.92 -8.99 -10.85
CA ILE A 431 16.17 -8.41 -10.34
C ILE A 431 15.84 -7.56 -9.12
N VAL A 432 16.41 -7.91 -7.97
CA VAL A 432 16.23 -7.16 -6.72
C VAL A 432 17.56 -6.49 -6.36
N MET A 433 17.53 -5.18 -6.13
CA MET A 433 18.66 -4.35 -5.77
C MET A 433 18.38 -3.69 -4.42
N ASP A 434 18.95 -4.22 -3.34
CA ASP A 434 18.72 -3.67 -2.00
C ASP A 434 19.86 -4.07 -1.07
N PRO A 435 20.38 -3.21 -0.17
CA PRO A 435 21.42 -3.59 0.78
C PRO A 435 20.96 -4.67 1.77
N LYS A 436 19.65 -4.74 2.05
CA LYS A 436 19.02 -5.75 2.91
C LYS A 436 18.35 -6.81 2.04
N LYS A 437 18.65 -8.07 2.30
CA LYS A 437 17.97 -9.19 1.65
C LYS A 437 16.56 -9.32 2.20
N THR A 438 15.56 -9.13 1.34
CA THR A 438 14.14 -9.18 1.69
C THR A 438 13.50 -10.48 1.20
N ASP A 439 12.29 -10.82 1.66
CA ASP A 439 11.64 -12.09 1.30
C ASP A 439 11.42 -12.25 -0.21
N ILE A 440 11.21 -11.15 -0.93
CA ILE A 440 11.02 -11.18 -2.38
C ILE A 440 12.26 -11.68 -3.13
N SER A 441 13.45 -11.59 -2.52
CA SER A 441 14.69 -12.10 -3.09
C SER A 441 14.68 -13.62 -3.31
N ARG A 442 13.82 -14.37 -2.59
CA ARG A 442 13.61 -15.81 -2.82
C ARG A 442 13.06 -16.12 -4.22
N HIS A 443 12.44 -15.13 -4.86
CA HIS A 443 11.88 -15.22 -6.20
C HIS A 443 12.77 -14.54 -7.25
N ALA A 444 13.89 -13.93 -6.84
CA ALA A 444 14.74 -13.18 -7.75
C ALA A 444 15.74 -14.08 -8.47
N ASN A 445 15.93 -13.82 -9.77
CA ASN A 445 17.01 -14.42 -10.56
C ASN A 445 18.35 -13.77 -10.21
N TYR A 446 18.35 -12.46 -9.96
CA TYR A 446 19.51 -11.70 -9.55
C TYR A 446 19.20 -10.89 -8.30
N TYR A 447 20.08 -10.98 -7.31
CA TYR A 447 20.02 -10.16 -6.11
C TYR A 447 21.33 -9.40 -5.94
N LEU A 448 21.26 -8.07 -6.10
CA LEU A 448 22.40 -7.16 -6.02
C LEU A 448 22.38 -6.52 -4.63
N GLN A 449 23.10 -7.14 -3.71
CA GLN A 449 23.28 -6.64 -2.35
C GLN A 449 24.43 -5.61 -2.31
N PHE A 450 24.16 -4.40 -2.81
CA PHE A 450 25.16 -3.34 -2.85
C PHE A 450 25.38 -2.73 -1.45
N LYS A 451 26.51 -2.06 -1.22
CA LYS A 451 26.78 -1.37 0.06
C LYS A 451 25.81 -0.18 0.20
N PRO A 452 25.20 0.06 1.37
CA PRO A 452 24.33 1.23 1.56
C PRO A 452 25.00 2.51 1.08
N ASP A 453 24.22 3.45 0.54
CA ASP A 453 24.69 4.74 0.02
C ASP A 453 25.48 4.67 -1.31
N THR A 454 25.55 3.51 -1.96
CA THR A 454 26.30 3.34 -3.23
C THR A 454 25.43 3.05 -4.46
N ASP A 455 24.13 3.32 -4.36
CA ASP A 455 23.12 3.14 -5.41
C ASP A 455 23.48 3.88 -6.71
N VAL A 456 23.77 5.19 -6.64
CA VAL A 456 24.18 5.99 -7.81
C VAL A 456 25.40 5.39 -8.50
N ALA A 457 26.38 4.90 -7.73
CA ALA A 457 27.59 4.27 -8.28
C ALA A 457 27.26 2.99 -9.05
N MET A 458 26.38 2.14 -8.51
CA MET A 458 25.89 0.93 -9.17
C MET A 458 25.09 1.27 -10.44
N LEU A 459 24.13 2.19 -10.36
CA LEU A 459 23.26 2.56 -11.48
C LEU A 459 24.04 3.20 -12.63
N ASN A 460 24.98 4.09 -12.33
CA ASN A 460 25.86 4.66 -13.35
C ASN A 460 26.75 3.60 -14.00
N ALA A 461 27.20 2.60 -13.26
CA ALA A 461 27.97 1.49 -13.81
C ALA A 461 27.14 0.62 -14.76
N ILE A 462 25.88 0.36 -14.42
CA ILE A 462 24.93 -0.35 -15.30
C ILE A 462 24.72 0.46 -16.59
N MET A 463 24.41 1.75 -16.49
CA MET A 463 24.25 2.61 -17.67
C MET A 463 25.53 2.68 -18.52
N LYS A 464 26.70 2.78 -17.89
CA LYS A 464 27.99 2.76 -18.59
C LYS A 464 28.22 1.44 -19.33
N SER A 465 27.85 0.32 -18.70
CA SER A 465 27.94 -1.01 -19.32
C SER A 465 27.04 -1.13 -20.56
N ILE A 466 25.82 -0.58 -20.53
CA ILE A 466 24.92 -0.53 -21.71
C ILE A 466 25.58 0.23 -22.86
N ILE A 467 26.24 1.36 -22.57
CA ILE A 467 26.93 2.17 -23.58
C ILE A 467 28.13 1.40 -24.16
N ASP A 468 28.93 0.76 -23.32
CA ASP A 468 30.14 0.03 -23.75
C ASP A 468 29.81 -1.21 -24.59
N GLN A 469 28.64 -1.80 -24.37
CA GLN A 469 28.13 -2.94 -25.14
C GLN A 469 27.31 -2.53 -26.38
N ASP A 470 27.18 -1.23 -26.67
CA ASP A 470 26.35 -0.68 -27.77
C ASP A 470 24.87 -1.12 -27.71
N LEU A 471 24.30 -1.21 -26.49
CA LEU A 471 22.94 -1.70 -26.24
C LEU A 471 21.89 -0.59 -26.02
N VAL A 472 22.20 0.65 -26.38
CA VAL A 472 21.25 1.76 -26.27
C VAL A 472 20.21 1.74 -27.41
N ASP A 473 19.00 2.21 -27.13
CA ASP A 473 17.98 2.42 -28.15
C ASP A 473 18.24 3.77 -28.86
N LYS A 474 19.02 3.70 -29.95
CA LYS A 474 19.45 4.86 -30.73
C LYS A 474 18.27 5.62 -31.33
N ASP A 475 17.21 4.92 -31.73
CA ASP A 475 16.04 5.55 -32.35
C ASP A 475 15.17 6.25 -31.31
N PHE A 476 14.92 5.61 -30.17
CA PHE A 476 14.22 6.25 -29.05
C PHE A 476 14.98 7.49 -28.56
N ILE A 477 16.30 7.38 -28.34
CA ILE A 477 17.12 8.53 -27.91
C ILE A 477 16.98 9.68 -28.90
N ARG A 478 17.10 9.42 -30.21
CA ARG A 478 17.04 10.46 -31.24
C ARG A 478 15.67 11.13 -31.36
N THR A 479 14.58 10.39 -31.15
CA THR A 479 13.22 10.85 -31.49
C THR A 479 12.38 11.26 -30.29
N ARG A 480 12.72 10.78 -29.08
CA ARG A 480 11.92 10.93 -27.87
C ARG A 480 12.65 11.69 -26.76
N THR A 481 13.94 12.00 -26.93
CA THR A 481 14.77 12.56 -25.85
C THR A 481 15.68 13.69 -26.31
N LYS A 482 16.29 14.38 -25.33
CA LYS A 482 17.39 15.35 -25.51
C LYS A 482 18.46 15.18 -24.44
N ASP A 483 19.63 15.78 -24.68
CA ASP A 483 20.77 15.84 -23.75
C ASP A 483 21.53 14.52 -23.45
N TYR A 484 21.31 13.46 -24.25
CA TYR A 484 22.01 12.18 -24.09
C TYR A 484 23.54 12.29 -24.07
N ASP A 485 24.13 13.15 -24.90
CA ASP A 485 25.59 13.33 -24.95
C ASP A 485 26.18 13.84 -23.63
N LYS A 486 25.42 14.62 -22.84
CA LYS A 486 25.85 15.07 -21.51
C LYS A 486 25.97 13.88 -20.56
N LEU A 487 24.96 13.01 -20.54
CA LEU A 487 24.98 11.78 -19.75
C LEU A 487 26.12 10.85 -20.18
N ARG A 488 26.26 10.60 -21.48
CA ARG A 488 27.32 9.73 -22.03
C ARG A 488 28.72 10.21 -21.64
N ASN A 489 28.95 11.52 -21.64
CA ASN A 489 30.23 12.08 -21.22
C ASN A 489 30.47 11.93 -19.72
N HIS A 490 29.46 12.16 -18.88
CA HIS A 490 29.53 11.95 -17.43
C HIS A 490 29.88 10.51 -17.07
N LEU A 491 29.28 9.54 -17.76
CA LEU A 491 29.46 8.11 -17.45
C LEU A 491 30.86 7.54 -17.76
N LYS A 492 31.75 8.31 -18.41
CA LYS A 492 33.14 7.87 -18.71
C LYS A 492 33.90 7.41 -17.47
N ASP A 493 33.66 8.06 -16.34
CA ASP A 493 34.37 7.79 -15.07
C ASP A 493 33.69 6.71 -14.21
N TYR A 494 32.55 6.17 -14.65
CA TYR A 494 31.73 5.21 -13.91
C TYR A 494 31.81 3.80 -14.48
N THR A 495 32.99 3.36 -14.90
CA THR A 495 33.15 2.00 -15.44
C THR A 495 32.78 0.92 -14.41
N PRO A 496 32.18 -0.22 -14.83
CA PRO A 496 31.89 -1.36 -13.95
C PRO A 496 33.09 -1.82 -13.11
N LYS A 497 34.29 -1.80 -13.69
CA LYS A 497 35.54 -2.13 -13.00
C LYS A 497 35.87 -1.19 -11.83
N ILE A 498 35.59 0.10 -11.95
CA ILE A 498 35.83 1.08 -10.87
C ILE A 498 34.71 0.97 -9.83
N MET A 499 33.46 1.01 -10.29
CA MET A 499 32.30 1.08 -9.41
C MET A 499 32.05 -0.21 -8.63
N SER A 500 32.46 -1.37 -9.16
CA SER A 500 32.38 -2.65 -8.43
C SER A 500 33.09 -2.63 -7.07
N LYS A 501 34.20 -1.89 -6.96
CA LYS A 501 34.93 -1.72 -5.70
C LYS A 501 34.18 -0.83 -4.70
N ILE A 502 33.45 0.14 -5.22
CA ILE A 502 32.66 1.08 -4.42
C ILE A 502 31.40 0.36 -3.94
N CYS A 503 30.53 -0.05 -4.86
CA CYS A 503 29.22 -0.61 -4.51
C CYS A 503 29.25 -2.06 -4.04
N GLY A 504 30.35 -2.78 -4.26
CA GLY A 504 30.49 -4.18 -3.83
C GLY A 504 29.84 -5.20 -4.75
N ILE A 505 29.29 -4.79 -5.91
CA ILE A 505 28.74 -5.69 -6.92
C ILE A 505 29.82 -6.01 -7.96
N SER A 506 29.97 -7.28 -8.33
CA SER A 506 31.00 -7.69 -9.29
C SER A 506 30.82 -7.04 -10.67
N GLU A 507 31.93 -6.77 -11.35
CA GLU A 507 31.92 -6.25 -12.73
C GLU A 507 31.12 -7.16 -13.68
N GLU A 508 31.25 -8.48 -13.52
CA GLU A 508 30.52 -9.47 -14.32
C GLU A 508 29.00 -9.33 -14.13
N THR A 509 28.53 -9.26 -12.88
CA THR A 509 27.11 -9.08 -12.56
C THR A 509 26.57 -7.75 -13.08
N LEU A 510 27.33 -6.65 -12.94
CA LEU A 510 26.93 -5.35 -13.48
C LEU A 510 26.76 -5.41 -15.01
N ASN A 511 27.68 -6.08 -15.70
CA ASN A 511 27.63 -6.23 -17.15
C ASN A 511 26.48 -7.14 -17.62
N GLU A 512 26.21 -8.21 -16.88
CA GLU A 512 25.14 -9.14 -17.16
C GLU A 512 23.76 -8.51 -16.97
N VAL A 513 23.53 -7.84 -15.84
CA VAL A 513 22.28 -7.14 -15.55
C VAL A 513 22.02 -6.04 -16.58
N ALA A 514 23.03 -5.25 -16.93
CA ALA A 514 22.94 -4.24 -17.99
C ALA A 514 22.46 -4.84 -19.31
N ARG A 515 23.04 -5.97 -19.72
CA ARG A 515 22.67 -6.67 -20.95
C ARG A 515 21.26 -7.24 -20.89
N ILE A 516 20.86 -7.87 -19.79
CA ILE A 516 19.52 -8.44 -19.61
C ILE A 516 18.45 -7.35 -19.71
N TYR A 517 18.64 -6.24 -19.01
CA TYR A 517 17.70 -5.13 -19.02
C TYR A 517 17.60 -4.46 -20.40
N ALA A 518 18.74 -4.14 -21.01
CA ALA A 518 18.78 -3.40 -22.28
C ALA A 518 18.29 -4.21 -23.48
N THR A 519 18.42 -5.54 -23.46
CA THR A 519 18.00 -6.42 -24.58
C THR A 519 16.57 -6.95 -24.46
N SER A 520 15.91 -6.71 -23.32
CA SER A 520 14.54 -7.13 -23.09
C SER A 520 13.52 -6.37 -23.94
N LYS A 521 12.45 -7.04 -24.38
CA LYS A 521 11.34 -6.40 -25.10
C LYS A 521 10.47 -5.51 -24.21
N GLY A 522 10.47 -5.78 -22.90
CA GLY A 522 9.69 -5.02 -21.92
C GLY A 522 10.28 -5.15 -20.53
N SER A 523 10.74 -4.03 -19.96
CA SER A 523 11.29 -3.97 -18.61
C SER A 523 10.62 -2.90 -17.75
N MET A 524 10.26 -3.27 -16.53
CA MET A 524 9.68 -2.35 -15.54
C MET A 524 10.63 -2.11 -14.37
N ILE A 525 10.73 -0.86 -13.93
CA ILE A 525 11.50 -0.47 -12.75
C ILE A 525 10.55 -0.03 -11.64
N PHE A 526 10.59 -0.73 -10.52
CA PHE A 526 9.90 -0.39 -9.28
C PHE A 526 10.90 0.10 -8.25
N TRP A 527 10.62 1.24 -7.62
CA TRP A 527 11.46 1.72 -6.53
C TRP A 527 10.66 2.27 -5.36
N GLY A 528 11.33 2.34 -4.22
CA GLY A 528 10.76 2.81 -2.98
C GLY A 528 11.68 3.76 -2.24
N MET A 529 11.65 3.61 -0.92
CA MET A 529 12.22 4.57 0.00
C MET A 529 13.74 4.47 0.14
N GLY A 530 14.34 3.34 -0.22
CA GLY A 530 15.80 3.19 -0.33
C GLY A 530 16.41 3.96 -1.50
N VAL A 531 15.58 4.52 -2.39
CA VAL A 531 16.03 5.44 -3.45
C VAL A 531 15.80 6.88 -3.01
N SER A 532 14.62 7.20 -2.49
CA SER A 532 14.21 8.60 -2.25
C SER A 532 14.73 9.23 -0.97
N GLN A 533 14.87 8.48 0.14
CA GLN A 533 15.21 9.04 1.46
C GLN A 533 16.72 9.11 1.72
N HIS A 534 17.42 9.76 0.80
CA HIS A 534 18.86 10.02 0.84
C HIS A 534 19.13 11.48 0.47
N VAL A 535 20.27 12.04 0.90
CA VAL A 535 20.72 13.38 0.45
C VAL A 535 20.99 13.46 -1.05
N HIS A 536 21.11 12.31 -1.71
CA HIS A 536 21.26 12.16 -3.16
C HIS A 536 20.07 11.39 -3.78
N GLY A 537 18.91 11.39 -3.11
CA GLY A 537 17.74 10.63 -3.55
C GLY A 537 17.20 11.09 -4.91
N THR A 538 17.31 12.38 -5.22
CA THR A 538 16.94 12.92 -6.54
C THR A 538 17.88 12.38 -7.63
N ASP A 539 19.19 12.24 -7.33
CA ASP A 539 20.17 11.68 -8.26
C ASP A 539 19.96 10.17 -8.49
N ASN A 540 19.53 9.42 -7.46
CA ASN A 540 19.11 8.02 -7.62
C ASN A 540 17.93 7.91 -8.60
N ALA A 541 16.88 8.73 -8.42
CA ALA A 541 15.73 8.73 -9.32
C ALA A 541 16.12 9.16 -10.75
N ARG A 542 16.96 10.19 -10.91
CA ARG A 542 17.50 10.61 -12.22
C ARG A 542 18.24 9.48 -12.95
N ALA A 543 18.99 8.67 -12.22
CA ALA A 543 19.72 7.54 -12.79
C ALA A 543 18.76 6.43 -13.28
N LEU A 544 17.70 6.13 -12.51
CA LEU A 544 16.67 5.16 -12.92
C LEU A 544 15.88 5.64 -14.14
N ILE A 545 15.51 6.92 -14.19
CA ILE A 545 14.81 7.49 -15.33
C ILE A 545 15.71 7.45 -16.57
N SER A 546 16.99 7.85 -16.42
CA SER A 546 17.97 7.79 -17.52
C SER A 546 18.17 6.37 -18.04
N LEU A 547 18.23 5.39 -17.13
CA LEU A 547 18.32 3.98 -17.49
C LEU A 547 17.13 3.54 -18.38
N ALA A 548 15.90 3.91 -18.02
CA ALA A 548 14.72 3.59 -18.82
C ALA A 548 14.70 4.33 -20.17
N LEU A 549 15.09 5.61 -20.21
CA LEU A 549 15.12 6.42 -21.42
C LEU A 549 16.15 5.93 -22.43
N MET A 550 17.36 5.56 -21.99
CA MET A 550 18.44 5.14 -22.89
C MET A 550 18.20 3.77 -23.54
N THR A 551 17.29 2.98 -22.99
CA THR A 551 16.87 1.67 -23.52
C THR A 551 15.43 1.68 -24.05
N GLY A 552 14.79 2.85 -24.11
CA GLY A 552 13.40 2.98 -24.58
C GLY A 552 12.38 2.16 -23.78
N GLN A 553 12.62 1.86 -22.50
CA GLN A 553 11.75 1.04 -21.65
C GLN A 553 10.67 1.89 -20.95
N ILE A 554 9.90 2.67 -21.72
CA ILE A 554 8.79 3.49 -21.24
C ILE A 554 7.75 3.69 -22.35
N GLY A 555 6.49 3.97 -21.99
CA GLY A 555 5.42 4.30 -22.94
C GLY A 555 4.73 3.09 -23.57
N ARG A 556 4.97 1.88 -23.05
CA ARG A 556 4.36 0.62 -23.54
C ARG A 556 3.92 -0.28 -22.39
N PRO A 557 2.92 -1.16 -22.58
CA PRO A 557 2.63 -2.23 -21.63
C PRO A 557 3.87 -3.08 -21.33
N GLY A 558 4.07 -3.47 -20.07
CA GLY A 558 5.25 -4.23 -19.63
C GLY A 558 6.56 -3.45 -19.59
N THR A 559 6.50 -2.11 -19.75
CA THR A 559 7.65 -1.20 -19.58
C THR A 559 7.38 -0.18 -18.48
N GLY A 560 8.38 0.65 -18.15
CA GLY A 560 8.14 1.91 -17.47
C GLY A 560 8.71 2.03 -16.07
N LEU A 561 8.29 3.12 -15.41
CA LEU A 561 8.82 3.65 -14.17
C LEU A 561 7.69 3.71 -13.14
N HIS A 562 7.89 3.04 -12.01
CA HIS A 562 6.89 2.91 -10.97
C HIS A 562 7.47 3.18 -9.57
N PRO A 563 7.47 4.44 -9.09
CA PRO A 563 7.70 4.72 -7.68
C PRO A 563 6.52 4.17 -6.88
N LEU A 564 6.75 3.12 -6.09
CA LEU A 564 5.72 2.47 -5.27
C LEU A 564 5.28 3.43 -4.15
N ARG A 565 4.19 4.16 -4.40
CA ARG A 565 3.68 5.21 -3.50
C ARG A 565 3.18 4.60 -2.19
N GLY A 566 3.53 5.26 -1.08
CA GLY A 566 3.33 4.74 0.28
C GLY A 566 1.88 4.72 0.75
N GLN A 567 1.31 5.88 1.11
CA GLN A 567 -0.04 5.99 1.69
C GLN A 567 -1.14 5.81 0.64
N ASN A 568 -2.31 5.31 1.07
CA ASN A 568 -3.46 4.97 0.22
C ASN A 568 -3.85 6.09 -0.75
N ASN A 569 -3.71 7.35 -0.34
CA ASN A 569 -4.09 8.50 -1.16
C ASN A 569 -2.99 9.54 -1.36
N VAL A 570 -1.72 9.13 -1.24
CA VAL A 570 -0.60 10.08 -1.41
C VAL A 570 -0.52 10.65 -2.83
N GLN A 571 -0.97 9.87 -3.83
CA GLN A 571 -1.08 10.34 -5.21
C GLN A 571 -2.16 11.41 -5.29
N GLY A 572 -3.40 11.11 -4.89
CA GLY A 572 -4.52 12.03 -5.01
C GLY A 572 -4.39 13.29 -4.14
N ALA A 573 -3.80 13.16 -2.96
CA ALA A 573 -3.47 14.31 -2.12
C ALA A 573 -2.44 15.23 -2.79
N SER A 574 -1.44 14.67 -3.48
CA SER A 574 -0.47 15.43 -4.28
C SER A 574 -1.13 16.06 -5.51
N ASP A 575 -1.98 15.30 -6.21
CA ASP A 575 -2.74 15.77 -7.38
C ASP A 575 -3.69 16.92 -7.02
N ALA A 576 -4.28 16.89 -5.82
CA ALA A 576 -5.13 17.96 -5.28
C ALA A 576 -4.36 19.22 -4.87
N GLY A 577 -3.03 19.22 -4.91
CA GLY A 577 -2.19 20.38 -4.62
C GLY A 577 -1.79 20.55 -3.15
N LEU A 578 -1.76 19.49 -2.33
CA LEU A 578 -1.14 19.52 -0.99
C LEU A 578 0.39 19.53 -1.07
N ILE A 579 0.93 20.47 -1.84
CA ILE A 579 2.35 20.66 -2.10
C ILE A 579 2.58 22.18 -2.19
N PRO A 580 3.62 22.73 -1.55
CA PRO A 580 3.71 24.18 -1.36
C PRO A 580 4.01 24.97 -2.64
N MET A 581 4.58 24.32 -3.65
CA MET A 581 4.98 24.94 -4.93
C MET A 581 3.97 24.77 -6.07
N VAL A 582 2.87 24.02 -5.88
CA VAL A 582 1.89 23.76 -6.95
C VAL A 582 0.44 23.85 -6.47
N PHE A 583 -0.43 24.34 -7.35
CA PHE A 583 -1.87 24.18 -7.34
C PHE A 583 -2.26 22.74 -7.77
N PRO A 584 -3.57 22.38 -7.75
CA PRO A 584 -4.02 21.10 -8.30
C PRO A 584 -3.45 20.79 -9.69
N ASP A 585 -3.25 19.50 -9.98
CA ASP A 585 -2.67 18.97 -11.22
C ASP A 585 -1.19 19.38 -11.46
N TYR A 586 -0.43 19.54 -10.37
CA TYR A 586 1.00 19.93 -10.37
C TYR A 586 1.30 21.28 -11.07
N GLN A 587 0.31 22.16 -11.18
CA GLN A 587 0.47 23.45 -11.85
C GLN A 587 1.19 24.45 -10.92
N ARG A 588 2.34 24.98 -11.33
CA ARG A 588 3.17 25.81 -10.43
C ARG A 588 2.48 27.11 -9.99
N VAL A 589 2.64 27.44 -8.70
CA VAL A 589 2.04 28.65 -8.10
C VAL A 589 2.65 29.96 -8.62
N ASP A 590 3.90 29.90 -9.08
CA ASP A 590 4.67 31.03 -9.63
C ASP A 590 4.48 31.23 -11.14
N ASN A 591 3.67 30.38 -11.80
CA ASN A 591 3.23 30.65 -13.17
C ASN A 591 2.11 31.71 -13.14
N PRO A 592 2.31 32.89 -13.77
CA PRO A 592 1.34 33.98 -13.71
C PRO A 592 -0.05 33.65 -14.29
N GLU A 593 -0.10 32.85 -15.36
CA GLU A 593 -1.38 32.48 -16.01
C GLU A 593 -2.18 31.52 -15.15
N ILE A 594 -1.51 30.53 -14.56
CA ILE A 594 -2.12 29.56 -13.63
C ILE A 594 -2.58 30.27 -12.35
N ASN A 595 -1.73 31.11 -11.77
CA ASN A 595 -2.07 31.86 -10.56
C ASN A 595 -3.29 32.75 -10.80
N LYS A 596 -3.35 33.43 -11.95
CA LYS A 596 -4.50 34.22 -12.36
C LYS A 596 -5.76 33.35 -12.51
N PHE A 597 -5.66 32.20 -13.17
CA PHE A 597 -6.78 31.27 -13.33
C PHE A 597 -7.36 30.86 -11.97
N PHE A 598 -6.53 30.38 -11.03
CA PHE A 598 -7.01 29.97 -9.71
C PHE A 598 -7.53 31.15 -8.87
N SER A 599 -6.93 32.34 -9.01
CA SER A 599 -7.41 33.55 -8.33
C SER A 599 -8.80 33.95 -8.80
N ASP A 600 -9.05 33.91 -10.12
CA ASP A 600 -10.35 34.18 -10.71
C ASP A 600 -11.36 33.07 -10.36
N PHE A 601 -10.94 31.80 -10.45
CA PHE A 601 -11.78 30.62 -10.18
C PHE A 601 -12.26 30.57 -8.71
N TRP A 602 -11.36 30.83 -7.76
CA TRP A 602 -11.69 30.89 -6.33
C TRP A 602 -12.13 32.28 -5.85
N LYS A 603 -12.19 33.27 -6.77
CA LYS A 603 -12.61 34.65 -6.52
C LYS A 603 -11.83 35.31 -5.38
N THR A 604 -10.51 35.12 -5.39
CA THR A 604 -9.65 35.63 -4.33
C THR A 604 -8.21 35.73 -4.79
N ASP A 605 -7.49 36.79 -4.40
CA ASP A 605 -6.07 36.93 -4.75
C ASP A 605 -5.23 35.86 -4.06
N LEU A 606 -4.33 35.21 -4.81
CA LEU A 606 -3.47 34.14 -4.32
C LEU A 606 -1.99 34.57 -4.33
N ASP A 607 -1.23 34.03 -3.37
CA ASP A 607 0.22 34.21 -3.33
C ASP A 607 0.86 33.46 -4.53
N SER A 608 1.81 34.11 -5.20
CA SER A 608 2.57 33.54 -6.32
C SER A 608 3.93 32.98 -5.88
N THR A 609 4.27 33.09 -4.59
CA THR A 609 5.51 32.58 -4.03
C THR A 609 5.33 31.13 -3.58
N PRO A 610 6.20 30.19 -3.99
CA PRO A 610 6.22 28.85 -3.41
C PRO A 610 6.35 28.89 -1.89
N GLY A 611 5.55 28.08 -1.18
CA GLY A 611 5.62 27.98 0.28
C GLY A 611 6.79 27.14 0.80
N LEU A 612 6.90 27.07 2.12
CA LEU A 612 7.88 26.25 2.83
C LEU A 612 7.47 24.77 2.85
N THR A 613 8.46 23.88 2.83
CA THR A 613 8.25 22.42 3.00
C THR A 613 8.14 22.01 4.48
N VAL A 614 7.68 20.77 4.77
CA VAL A 614 7.50 20.27 6.15
C VAL A 614 8.69 20.57 7.07
N VAL A 615 9.92 20.24 6.66
CA VAL A 615 11.12 20.42 7.50
C VAL A 615 11.44 21.91 7.67
N GLU A 616 11.35 22.69 6.58
CA GLU A 616 11.57 24.15 6.62
C GLU A 616 10.52 24.87 7.49
N ILE A 617 9.28 24.34 7.56
CA ILE A 617 8.24 24.83 8.47
C ILE A 617 8.65 24.61 9.92
N MET A 618 9.22 23.45 10.27
CA MET A 618 9.73 23.21 11.63
C MET A 618 10.86 24.18 11.99
N ASP A 619 11.79 24.42 11.07
CA ASP A 619 12.86 25.41 11.26
C ASP A 619 12.30 26.82 11.46
N ALA A 620 11.32 27.23 10.63
CA ALA A 620 10.66 28.54 10.73
C ALA A 620 9.88 28.71 12.04
N ILE A 621 9.36 27.61 12.61
CA ILE A 621 8.71 27.62 13.93
C ILE A 621 9.74 27.89 15.02
N VAL A 622 10.87 27.18 15.01
CA VAL A 622 11.96 27.39 15.99
C VAL A 622 12.57 28.79 15.88
N ALA A 623 12.72 29.30 14.65
CA ALA A 623 13.14 30.68 14.39
C ALA A 623 12.11 31.73 14.84
N ASN A 624 10.89 31.30 15.20
CA ASN A 624 9.77 32.17 15.52
C ASN A 624 9.45 33.12 14.35
N ASP A 625 9.53 32.63 13.11
CA ASP A 625 8.94 33.28 11.93
C ASP A 625 7.51 32.78 11.74
N LEU A 626 7.28 31.49 11.96
CA LEU A 626 5.97 30.83 11.93
C LEU A 626 5.51 30.49 13.34
N THR A 627 4.26 30.77 13.70
CA THR A 627 3.76 30.51 15.08
C THR A 627 2.41 29.82 15.17
N GLY A 628 1.74 29.61 14.04
CA GLY A 628 0.45 28.91 14.00
C GLY A 628 0.47 27.77 12.98
N LEU A 629 0.03 26.60 13.41
CA LEU A 629 0.03 25.40 12.57
C LEU A 629 -1.32 24.69 12.67
N TYR A 630 -1.84 24.26 11.53
CA TYR A 630 -3.00 23.37 11.45
C TYR A 630 -2.57 22.00 10.93
N VAL A 631 -2.67 20.96 11.75
CA VAL A 631 -2.30 19.58 11.35
C VAL A 631 -3.57 18.75 11.20
N MET A 632 -3.77 18.18 10.01
CA MET A 632 -4.85 17.24 9.71
C MET A 632 -4.27 15.86 9.41
N GLY A 633 -4.55 14.87 10.26
CA GLY A 633 -4.26 13.46 10.01
C GLY A 633 -2.77 13.10 9.81
N GLU A 634 -1.86 13.95 10.29
CA GLU A 634 -0.42 13.74 10.29
C GLU A 634 0.17 13.69 11.70
N ASN A 635 1.36 13.11 11.84
CA ASN A 635 1.99 12.91 13.13
C ASN A 635 3.50 13.25 13.14
N PRO A 636 3.87 14.52 12.85
CA PRO A 636 5.26 14.97 12.80
C PRO A 636 6.07 14.67 14.08
N ALA A 637 5.44 14.63 15.26
CA ALA A 637 6.11 14.26 16.52
C ALA A 637 6.64 12.80 16.57
N MET A 638 6.32 11.99 15.55
CA MET A 638 6.82 10.64 15.33
C MET A 638 7.44 10.43 13.93
N SER A 639 6.92 11.09 12.89
CA SER A 639 7.33 10.84 11.50
C SER A 639 8.52 11.65 11.03
N ASP A 640 8.77 12.82 11.61
CA ASP A 640 9.79 13.74 11.12
C ASP A 640 11.20 13.29 11.55
N PRO A 641 12.25 13.70 10.81
CA PRO A 641 13.63 13.45 11.23
C PRO A 641 13.99 14.29 12.47
N ASP A 642 14.98 13.86 13.25
CA ASP A 642 15.40 14.52 14.49
C ASP A 642 14.19 14.90 15.36
N LEU A 643 13.57 13.89 15.96
CA LEU A 643 12.35 14.12 16.74
C LEU A 643 12.54 15.08 17.91
N ASN A 644 13.76 15.30 18.40
CA ASN A 644 14.00 16.32 19.42
C ASN A 644 13.75 17.72 18.85
N HIS A 645 14.24 17.99 17.64
CA HIS A 645 13.99 19.24 16.93
C HIS A 645 12.50 19.41 16.60
N ALA A 646 11.86 18.41 15.99
CA ALA A 646 10.44 18.48 15.62
C ALA A 646 9.53 18.71 16.84
N ARG A 647 9.75 17.99 17.95
CA ARG A 647 8.99 18.18 19.19
C ARG A 647 9.25 19.54 19.81
N LYS A 648 10.49 20.05 19.74
CA LYS A 648 10.81 21.41 20.20
C LYS A 648 10.04 22.45 19.40
N ALA A 649 10.00 22.32 18.07
CA ALA A 649 9.22 23.19 17.19
C ALA A 649 7.74 23.18 17.61
N LEU A 650 7.11 22.01 17.66
CA LEU A 650 5.69 21.86 18.02
C LEU A 650 5.36 22.46 19.40
N SER A 651 6.22 22.25 20.40
CA SER A 651 6.03 22.81 21.75
C SER A 651 6.10 24.34 21.80
N SER A 652 6.78 24.98 20.84
CA SER A 652 7.00 26.42 20.80
C SER A 652 5.92 27.21 20.06
N LEU A 653 5.02 26.52 19.36
CA LEU A 653 3.89 27.13 18.65
C LEU A 653 2.99 27.92 19.61
N LYS A 654 2.56 29.10 19.17
CA LYS A 654 1.58 29.91 19.90
C LYS A 654 0.16 29.35 19.75
N HIS A 655 -0.12 28.72 18.61
CA HIS A 655 -1.41 28.08 18.34
C HIS A 655 -1.22 26.85 17.45
N LEU A 656 -1.61 25.68 17.94
CA LEU A 656 -1.59 24.42 17.21
C LEU A 656 -2.98 23.78 17.28
N VAL A 657 -3.58 23.55 16.11
CA VAL A 657 -4.83 22.80 15.98
C VAL A 657 -4.50 21.46 15.36
N VAL A 658 -4.97 20.36 15.97
CA VAL A 658 -4.79 19.01 15.47
C VAL A 658 -6.16 18.39 15.21
N GLN A 659 -6.42 18.03 13.96
CA GLN A 659 -7.57 17.24 13.54
C GLN A 659 -7.12 15.79 13.33
N ASP A 660 -7.58 14.87 14.17
CA ASP A 660 -7.12 13.48 14.17
C ASP A 660 -8.22 12.53 14.70
N ILE A 661 -8.01 11.23 14.51
CA ILE A 661 -8.88 10.16 14.98
C ILE A 661 -8.47 9.64 16.36
N PHE A 662 -7.22 9.86 16.75
CA PHE A 662 -6.68 9.51 18.06
C PHE A 662 -5.89 10.66 18.63
N ILE A 663 -5.64 10.61 19.94
CA ILE A 663 -4.63 11.47 20.55
C ILE A 663 -3.26 10.93 20.16
N THR A 664 -2.73 11.47 19.07
CA THR A 664 -1.39 11.14 18.57
C THR A 664 -0.32 11.90 19.34
N GLU A 665 0.93 11.52 19.14
CA GLU A 665 2.10 12.19 19.73
C GLU A 665 2.13 13.68 19.37
N THR A 666 1.64 14.05 18.19
CA THR A 666 1.52 15.45 17.76
C THR A 666 0.38 16.18 18.50
N ALA A 667 -0.75 15.50 18.73
CA ALA A 667 -1.89 16.06 19.46
C ALA A 667 -1.51 16.49 20.89
N PHE A 668 -0.51 15.86 21.51
CA PHE A 668 0.00 16.27 22.83
C PHE A 668 0.60 17.66 22.90
N PHE A 669 0.95 18.27 21.77
CA PHE A 669 1.43 19.65 21.71
C PHE A 669 0.31 20.66 21.35
N ALA A 670 -0.89 20.17 21.02
CA ALA A 670 -1.98 20.99 20.50
C ALA A 670 -2.59 21.90 21.57
N ASP A 671 -3.16 23.01 21.12
CA ASP A 671 -4.07 23.85 21.89
C ASP A 671 -5.53 23.40 21.71
N VAL A 672 -5.87 22.92 20.51
CA VAL A 672 -7.20 22.41 20.17
C VAL A 672 -7.07 21.08 19.43
N ILE A 673 -7.83 20.08 19.86
CA ILE A 673 -7.95 18.78 19.19
C ILE A 673 -9.37 18.62 18.67
N LEU A 674 -9.52 18.32 17.38
CA LEU A 674 -10.80 18.16 16.69
C LEU A 674 -11.01 16.69 16.29
N PRO A 675 -12.01 15.98 16.85
CA PRO A 675 -12.26 14.57 16.57
C PRO A 675 -12.80 14.37 15.15
N ALA A 676 -12.04 13.65 14.34
CA ALA A 676 -12.33 13.42 12.92
C ALA A 676 -12.90 12.01 12.63
N SER A 677 -13.41 11.83 11.41
CA SER A 677 -13.89 10.54 10.92
C SER A 677 -12.75 9.68 10.38
N ALA A 678 -12.75 8.40 10.75
CA ALA A 678 -11.85 7.41 10.15
C ALA A 678 -12.32 7.04 8.73
N PHE A 679 -11.47 6.34 7.97
CA PHE A 679 -11.78 5.96 6.59
C PHE A 679 -13.12 5.19 6.44
N PRO A 680 -13.42 4.15 7.25
CA PRO A 680 -14.70 3.42 7.14
C PRO A 680 -15.91 4.23 7.61
N GLU A 681 -15.70 5.44 8.13
CA GLU A 681 -16.74 6.31 8.66
C GLU A 681 -17.14 7.42 7.66
N LYS A 682 -16.56 7.43 6.45
CA LYS A 682 -16.76 8.48 5.44
C LYS A 682 -16.90 7.94 4.01
N THR A 683 -17.40 8.79 3.13
CA THR A 683 -17.44 8.56 1.67
C THR A 683 -16.61 9.63 0.98
N GLY A 684 -15.82 9.25 -0.02
CA GLY A 684 -14.94 10.14 -0.78
C GLY A 684 -14.13 9.37 -1.81
N SER A 685 -13.45 10.09 -2.71
CA SER A 685 -12.56 9.45 -3.69
C SER A 685 -11.12 9.38 -3.17
N PHE A 686 -10.40 8.33 -3.57
CA PHE A 686 -9.02 8.07 -3.20
C PHE A 686 -8.25 7.60 -4.43
N THR A 687 -7.10 8.18 -4.67
CA THR A 687 -6.25 7.87 -5.81
C THR A 687 -5.07 7.02 -5.37
N ASN A 688 -5.02 5.80 -5.90
CA ASN A 688 -3.96 4.84 -5.58
C ASN A 688 -2.66 5.12 -6.37
N THR A 689 -1.63 4.30 -6.13
CA THR A 689 -0.31 4.40 -6.78
C THR A 689 -0.34 4.21 -8.30
N ASP A 690 -1.39 3.58 -8.84
CA ASP A 690 -1.57 3.31 -10.28
C ASP A 690 -2.41 4.38 -10.98
N ARG A 691 -2.64 5.53 -10.32
CA ARG A 691 -3.50 6.62 -10.81
C ARG A 691 -4.97 6.21 -10.98
N ARG A 692 -5.42 5.25 -10.17
CA ARG A 692 -6.82 4.86 -10.14
C ARG A 692 -7.54 5.66 -9.08
N VAL A 693 -8.49 6.48 -9.50
CA VAL A 693 -9.45 7.17 -8.64
C VAL A 693 -10.52 6.15 -8.23
N GLN A 694 -10.60 5.86 -6.94
CA GLN A 694 -11.45 4.82 -6.37
C GLN A 694 -12.42 5.40 -5.34
N LEU A 695 -13.63 4.88 -5.28
CA LEU A 695 -14.65 5.38 -4.35
C LEU A 695 -14.66 4.58 -3.05
N GLY A 696 -14.22 5.22 -1.96
CA GLY A 696 -14.41 4.73 -0.60
C GLY A 696 -15.81 5.09 -0.09
N ARG A 697 -16.47 4.14 0.58
CA ARG A 697 -17.84 4.32 1.10
C ARG A 697 -17.91 4.12 2.62
N GLN A 698 -18.78 4.91 3.23
CA GLN A 698 -19.07 4.86 4.65
C GLN A 698 -19.70 3.50 5.04
N ALA A 699 -19.01 2.75 5.88
CA ALA A 699 -19.46 1.47 6.42
C ALA A 699 -20.15 1.62 7.78
N VAL A 700 -19.66 2.52 8.64
CA VAL A 700 -20.17 2.78 10.00
C VAL A 700 -20.26 4.28 10.28
N ASN A 701 -20.87 4.69 11.39
CA ASN A 701 -20.91 6.10 11.78
C ASN A 701 -19.65 6.52 12.56
N PRO A 702 -19.23 7.80 12.49
CA PRO A 702 -18.25 8.35 13.42
C PRO A 702 -18.68 8.18 14.89
N PRO A 703 -17.75 7.96 15.83
CA PRO A 703 -18.09 7.72 17.23
C PRO A 703 -18.39 9.03 17.97
N GLY A 704 -19.37 8.99 18.89
CA GLY A 704 -19.72 10.12 19.75
C GLY A 704 -20.11 11.36 18.96
N ASP A 705 -19.47 12.49 19.26
CA ASP A 705 -19.66 13.77 18.58
C ASP A 705 -18.66 14.02 17.45
N ALA A 706 -17.81 13.04 17.08
CA ALA A 706 -16.86 13.18 15.99
C ALA A 706 -17.55 13.59 14.67
N LYS A 707 -16.86 14.39 13.85
CA LYS A 707 -17.41 14.92 12.59
C LYS A 707 -16.57 14.50 11.40
N GLN A 708 -17.20 14.55 10.23
CA GLN A 708 -16.52 14.34 8.96
C GLN A 708 -15.43 15.41 8.76
N ASP A 709 -14.23 15.04 8.32
CA ASP A 709 -13.14 15.99 8.10
C ASP A 709 -13.55 17.14 7.18
N LEU A 710 -14.28 16.85 6.10
CA LEU A 710 -14.81 17.84 5.16
C LEU A 710 -15.68 18.90 5.86
N TRP A 711 -16.51 18.48 6.83
CA TRP A 711 -17.33 19.40 7.62
C TRP A 711 -16.45 20.32 8.49
N ILE A 712 -15.41 19.78 9.12
CA ILE A 712 -14.52 20.54 10.00
C ILE A 712 -13.74 21.60 9.18
N ILE A 713 -13.17 21.20 8.04
CA ILE A 713 -12.47 22.11 7.12
C ILE A 713 -13.39 23.25 6.68
N GLN A 714 -14.62 22.92 6.27
CA GLN A 714 -15.61 23.91 5.85
C GLN A 714 -16.02 24.85 6.99
N LYS A 715 -16.14 24.37 8.24
CA LYS A 715 -16.46 25.22 9.39
C LYS A 715 -15.35 26.20 9.72
N ILE A 716 -14.10 25.76 9.65
CA ILE A 716 -12.94 26.65 9.80
C ILE A 716 -12.92 27.69 8.67
N ALA A 717 -13.18 27.28 7.42
CA ALA A 717 -13.28 28.20 6.28
C ALA A 717 -14.34 29.29 6.50
N GLN A 718 -15.55 28.90 6.91
CA GLN A 718 -16.64 29.82 7.27
C GLN A 718 -16.22 30.79 8.38
N GLY A 719 -15.57 30.28 9.42
CA GLY A 719 -15.04 31.08 10.53
C GLY A 719 -13.98 32.09 10.11
N LEU A 720 -13.19 31.80 9.08
CA LEU A 720 -12.20 32.71 8.49
C LEU A 720 -12.80 33.69 7.46
N GLY A 721 -14.12 33.65 7.25
CA GLY A 721 -14.84 34.56 6.36
C GLY A 721 -14.99 34.06 4.92
N LEU A 722 -14.78 32.77 4.66
CA LEU A 722 -15.01 32.16 3.35
C LEU A 722 -16.45 31.65 3.23
N ASN A 723 -17.15 32.00 2.15
CA ASN A 723 -18.55 31.61 1.92
C ASN A 723 -18.66 30.20 1.30
N TRP A 724 -18.11 29.18 1.97
CA TRP A 724 -18.21 27.79 1.52
C TRP A 724 -19.49 27.14 2.03
N SER A 725 -20.14 26.37 1.16
CA SER A 725 -21.41 25.68 1.44
C SER A 725 -21.55 24.36 0.67
N TYR A 726 -20.48 23.57 0.58
CA TYR A 726 -20.51 22.24 -0.02
C TYR A 726 -21.37 21.29 0.83
N GLU A 727 -22.32 20.61 0.20
CA GLU A 727 -23.23 19.68 0.87
C GLU A 727 -22.71 18.24 0.88
N SER A 728 -21.83 17.89 -0.06
CA SER A 728 -21.33 16.53 -0.24
C SER A 728 -19.92 16.48 -0.86
N PRO A 729 -19.19 15.35 -0.72
CA PRO A 729 -17.93 15.15 -1.44
C PRO A 729 -18.10 15.22 -2.96
N LYS A 730 -19.27 14.84 -3.50
CA LYS A 730 -19.59 14.95 -4.92
C LYS A 730 -19.40 16.37 -5.46
N GLU A 731 -19.95 17.38 -4.78
CA GLU A 731 -19.83 18.78 -5.22
C GLU A 731 -18.38 19.28 -5.21
N VAL A 732 -17.58 18.80 -4.25
CA VAL A 732 -16.15 19.12 -4.18
C VAL A 732 -15.43 18.45 -5.34
N PHE A 733 -15.70 17.17 -5.60
CA PHE A 733 -15.11 16.44 -6.72
C PHE A 733 -15.47 17.08 -8.06
N GLU A 734 -16.71 17.53 -8.25
CA GLU A 734 -17.13 18.30 -9.43
C GLU A 734 -16.44 19.68 -9.55
N GLU A 735 -15.98 20.28 -8.45
CA GLU A 735 -15.08 21.45 -8.51
C GLU A 735 -13.67 21.06 -8.94
N MET A 736 -13.17 19.92 -8.45
CA MET A 736 -11.85 19.40 -8.82
C MET A 736 -11.77 19.13 -10.33
N THR A 737 -12.76 18.47 -10.93
CA THR A 737 -12.78 18.16 -12.38
C THR A 737 -12.76 19.41 -13.27
N ARG A 738 -13.20 20.57 -12.75
CA ARG A 738 -13.15 21.87 -13.46
C ARG A 738 -11.78 22.53 -13.46
N CYS A 739 -10.87 22.14 -12.57
CA CYS A 739 -9.52 22.72 -12.44
C CYS A 739 -8.38 21.70 -12.56
N MET A 740 -8.70 20.41 -12.68
CA MET A 740 -7.76 19.31 -12.88
C MET A 740 -8.06 18.60 -14.19
N PRO A 741 -7.49 19.06 -15.33
CA PRO A 741 -7.69 18.47 -16.64
C PRO A 741 -7.51 16.95 -16.69
N THR A 742 -6.58 16.39 -15.92
CA THR A 742 -6.30 14.94 -15.95
C THR A 742 -7.47 14.07 -15.49
N ILE A 743 -8.41 14.60 -14.70
CA ILE A 743 -9.58 13.87 -14.20
C ILE A 743 -10.91 14.43 -14.73
N ALA A 744 -10.87 15.35 -15.70
CA ALA A 744 -12.05 16.07 -16.18
C ALA A 744 -13.18 15.15 -16.70
N GLY A 745 -12.82 13.99 -17.24
CA GLY A 745 -13.75 12.96 -17.74
C GLY A 745 -14.28 11.98 -16.68
N ILE A 746 -13.85 12.09 -15.42
CA ILE A 746 -14.31 11.20 -14.35
C ILE A 746 -15.48 11.87 -13.64
N THR A 747 -16.71 11.41 -13.89
CA THR A 747 -17.89 11.87 -13.15
C THR A 747 -18.04 11.12 -11.82
N TRP A 748 -18.78 11.70 -10.88
CA TRP A 748 -19.07 11.03 -9.60
C TRP A 748 -19.92 9.77 -9.81
N GLU A 749 -20.92 9.84 -10.70
CA GLU A 749 -21.78 8.72 -11.09
C GLU A 749 -20.95 7.56 -11.64
N ARG A 750 -19.98 7.86 -12.50
CA ARG A 750 -19.07 6.85 -13.04
C ARG A 750 -18.23 6.19 -11.94
N LEU A 751 -17.78 6.94 -10.94
CA LEU A 751 -17.11 6.35 -9.76
C LEU A 751 -18.05 5.52 -8.89
N GLU A 752 -19.34 5.87 -8.83
CA GLU A 752 -20.35 5.07 -8.13
C GLU A 752 -20.58 3.73 -8.81
N GLU A 753 -20.62 3.71 -10.16
CA GLU A 753 -20.86 2.52 -10.97
C GLU A 753 -19.60 1.66 -11.16
N GLU A 754 -18.47 2.24 -11.56
CA GLU A 754 -17.24 1.51 -11.90
C GLU A 754 -16.32 1.29 -10.69
N HIS A 755 -16.51 2.05 -9.59
CA HIS A 755 -15.70 2.04 -8.36
C HIS A 755 -14.21 2.39 -8.49
N SER A 756 -13.63 2.37 -9.69
CA SER A 756 -12.20 2.57 -9.94
C SER A 756 -11.96 2.99 -11.39
N VAL A 757 -11.61 4.26 -11.62
CA VAL A 757 -11.29 4.79 -12.97
C VAL A 757 -9.83 5.24 -13.01
N THR A 758 -9.10 4.91 -14.08
CA THR A 758 -7.68 5.29 -14.22
C THR A 758 -7.56 6.63 -14.92
N TYR A 759 -6.73 7.56 -14.41
CA TYR A 759 -6.41 8.80 -15.10
C TYR A 759 -5.00 8.77 -15.74
N PRO A 760 -4.71 9.61 -16.76
CA PRO A 760 -5.56 10.65 -17.35
C PRO A 760 -6.85 10.14 -18.00
N CYS A 761 -7.92 10.91 -17.84
CA CYS A 761 -9.25 10.65 -18.39
C CYS A 761 -9.86 12.01 -18.78
N ASN A 762 -9.81 12.35 -20.07
CA ASN A 762 -10.08 13.70 -20.55
C ASN A 762 -11.58 13.97 -20.79
N THR A 763 -12.34 12.93 -21.14
CA THR A 763 -13.77 13.00 -21.47
C THR A 763 -14.52 11.86 -20.80
N GLU A 764 -15.83 11.98 -20.63
CA GLU A 764 -16.65 10.93 -19.99
C GLU A 764 -16.56 9.57 -20.70
N ASP A 765 -16.43 9.58 -22.03
CA ASP A 765 -16.27 8.38 -22.85
C ASP A 765 -14.83 7.81 -22.85
N ASP A 766 -13.85 8.49 -22.23
CA ASP A 766 -12.46 8.03 -22.17
C ASP A 766 -12.36 6.85 -21.17
N PRO A 767 -11.93 5.65 -21.60
CA PRO A 767 -11.75 4.51 -20.70
C PRO A 767 -10.64 4.73 -19.66
N GLY A 768 -9.85 5.79 -19.80
CA GLY A 768 -8.71 6.09 -18.95
C GLY A 768 -7.42 5.49 -19.51
N GLN A 769 -6.30 6.08 -19.14
CA GLN A 769 -4.99 5.75 -19.70
C GLN A 769 -4.13 4.94 -18.70
N PRO A 770 -4.12 3.59 -18.76
CA PRO A 770 -3.31 2.76 -17.87
C PRO A 770 -1.81 2.93 -18.12
N VAL A 771 -1.42 3.21 -19.36
CA VAL A 771 -0.05 3.49 -19.79
C VAL A 771 0.00 4.92 -20.33
N ILE A 772 0.98 5.70 -19.86
CA ILE A 772 1.22 7.08 -20.34
C ILE A 772 2.60 7.19 -21.00
N PHE A 773 2.83 8.32 -21.67
CA PHE A 773 4.03 8.59 -22.48
C PHE A 773 4.17 7.71 -23.73
N THR A 774 3.04 7.34 -24.34
CA THR A 774 2.98 6.55 -25.58
C THR A 774 3.58 7.31 -26.76
N ASP A 775 3.17 8.56 -26.95
CA ASP A 775 3.44 9.33 -28.17
C ASP A 775 4.37 10.54 -27.96
N ASP A 776 4.26 11.23 -26.82
CA ASP A 776 5.07 12.38 -26.38
C ASP A 776 5.29 12.32 -24.86
N PHE A 777 6.07 13.27 -24.33
CA PHE A 777 6.15 13.55 -22.90
C PHE A 777 5.51 14.91 -22.63
N PRO A 778 4.82 15.12 -21.48
CA PRO A 778 4.18 16.37 -21.08
C PRO A 778 5.20 17.47 -20.72
N THR A 779 6.04 17.79 -21.68
CA THR A 779 7.09 18.80 -21.67
C THR A 779 6.82 19.76 -22.83
N PRO A 780 7.28 21.02 -22.77
CA PRO A 780 6.97 22.00 -23.82
C PRO A 780 7.36 21.59 -25.24
N ASP A 781 8.38 20.73 -25.40
CA ASP A 781 8.86 20.23 -26.70
C ASP A 781 8.53 18.76 -26.96
N GLY A 782 7.77 18.09 -26.07
CA GLY A 782 7.37 16.70 -26.23
C GLY A 782 8.49 15.67 -25.95
N LEU A 783 9.67 16.10 -25.48
CA LEU A 783 10.87 15.27 -25.33
C LEU A 783 11.30 15.10 -23.87
N ALA A 784 11.67 13.88 -23.50
CA ALA A 784 12.29 13.62 -22.20
C ALA A 784 13.74 14.14 -22.15
N THR A 785 14.19 14.55 -20.97
CA THR A 785 15.53 15.14 -20.77
C THR A 785 16.43 14.21 -19.98
N PHE A 786 17.61 13.90 -20.51
CA PHE A 786 18.65 13.23 -19.73
C PHE A 786 19.30 14.16 -18.71
N LYS A 787 19.52 13.66 -17.49
CA LYS A 787 20.20 14.36 -16.40
C LYS A 787 21.34 13.51 -15.88
N VAL A 788 22.41 14.18 -15.46
CA VAL A 788 23.57 13.51 -14.86
C VAL A 788 23.31 13.28 -13.37
N SER A 789 23.72 12.11 -12.88
CA SER A 789 23.62 11.74 -11.47
C SER A 789 25.01 11.53 -10.90
N PRO A 790 25.64 12.53 -10.27
CA PRO A 790 26.96 12.37 -9.66
C PRO A 790 26.89 11.51 -8.40
N PHE A 791 27.84 10.59 -8.22
CA PHE A 791 27.97 9.87 -6.96
C PHE A 791 28.47 10.82 -5.86
N LYS A 792 27.77 10.82 -4.72
CA LYS A 792 28.11 11.50 -3.49
C LYS A 792 27.80 10.56 -2.33
N ASN A 793 28.56 10.66 -1.24
CA ASN A 793 28.26 9.91 -0.04
C ASN A 793 27.13 10.56 0.76
N ALA A 794 26.57 9.79 1.68
CA ALA A 794 25.66 10.20 2.74
C ALA A 794 26.30 11.30 3.60
N ASP A 795 25.44 12.08 4.25
CA ASP A 795 25.90 13.18 5.12
C ASP A 795 26.65 12.65 6.35
N GLU A 796 26.20 11.52 6.89
CA GLU A 796 26.73 10.96 8.14
C GLU A 796 27.25 9.52 8.00
N LEU A 797 28.50 9.38 7.56
CA LEU A 797 29.20 8.09 7.49
C LEU A 797 29.58 7.53 8.89
N PRO A 798 29.64 6.19 9.07
CA PRO A 798 30.16 5.59 10.29
C PRO A 798 31.59 6.01 10.63
N ASP A 799 31.88 6.12 11.92
CA ASP A 799 33.22 6.44 12.44
C ASP A 799 33.61 5.54 13.62
N LYS A 800 34.62 5.94 14.40
CA LYS A 800 35.12 5.14 15.53
C LYS A 800 34.15 5.11 16.72
N ASP A 801 33.29 6.13 16.86
CA ASP A 801 32.38 6.27 17.99
C ASP A 801 31.00 5.67 17.68
N PHE A 802 30.58 5.77 16.41
CA PHE A 802 29.34 5.26 15.84
C PHE A 802 29.66 4.37 14.62
N ASP A 803 29.87 3.07 14.87
CA ASP A 803 30.43 2.12 13.91
C ASP A 803 29.39 1.30 13.11
N TYR A 804 28.09 1.59 13.29
CA TYR A 804 26.98 0.93 12.58
C TYR A 804 26.19 1.91 11.72
N ILE A 805 25.58 1.41 10.65
CA ILE A 805 24.62 2.12 9.79
C ILE A 805 23.20 1.75 10.23
N LEU A 806 22.42 2.74 10.63
CA LEU A 806 20.99 2.64 10.87
C LEU A 806 20.21 2.76 9.56
N ILE A 807 19.39 1.76 9.28
CA ILE A 807 18.39 1.76 8.21
C ILE A 807 17.01 1.73 8.87
N THR A 808 16.19 2.75 8.65
CA THR A 808 14.80 2.74 9.13
C THR A 808 13.86 2.13 8.10
N GLY A 809 12.78 1.48 8.52
CA GLY A 809 11.79 0.99 7.57
C GLY A 809 10.45 0.58 8.17
N ARG A 810 9.79 -0.36 7.50
CA ARG A 810 8.43 -0.82 7.83
C ARG A 810 8.45 -2.28 8.23
N GLN A 811 7.35 -2.69 8.84
CA GLN A 811 6.97 -4.09 9.01
C GLN A 811 5.56 -4.31 8.46
N LEU A 812 5.16 -5.57 8.30
CA LEU A 812 3.96 -5.92 7.55
C LEU A 812 2.68 -5.54 8.31
N GLU A 813 2.67 -5.79 9.61
CA GLU A 813 1.53 -5.68 10.52
C GLU A 813 1.23 -4.22 10.82
N HIS A 814 2.27 -3.41 11.02
CA HIS A 814 2.12 -2.02 11.43
C HIS A 814 2.28 -1.03 10.30
N TRP A 815 1.34 -0.08 10.26
CA TRP A 815 1.29 0.95 9.24
C TRP A 815 1.79 2.30 9.78
N HIS A 816 2.67 2.92 9.01
CA HIS A 816 3.19 4.26 9.29
C HIS A 816 3.79 4.39 10.71
N THR A 817 3.29 5.34 11.51
CA THR A 817 3.65 5.59 12.91
C THR A 817 2.88 4.71 13.90
N GLY A 818 2.16 3.68 13.41
CA GLY A 818 1.42 2.73 14.24
C GLY A 818 0.10 3.26 14.82
N SER A 819 -0.29 4.51 14.55
CA SER A 819 -1.44 5.16 15.20
C SER A 819 -2.77 4.42 15.01
N MET A 820 -2.95 3.75 13.86
CA MET A 820 -4.11 2.89 13.58
C MET A 820 -3.84 1.43 13.94
N THR A 821 -2.76 0.85 13.40
CA THR A 821 -2.55 -0.61 13.44
C THR A 821 -2.18 -1.13 14.81
N ARG A 822 -1.52 -0.33 15.66
CA ARG A 822 -1.26 -0.73 17.05
C ARG A 822 -2.51 -0.65 17.93
N ARG A 823 -3.56 0.02 17.44
CA ARG A 823 -4.89 0.07 18.04
C ARG A 823 -5.87 -0.91 17.40
N ALA A 824 -5.43 -1.64 16.38
CA ALA A 824 -6.16 -2.77 15.79
C ALA A 824 -5.73 -4.06 16.52
N SER A 825 -6.67 -4.75 17.17
CA SER A 825 -6.34 -5.77 18.17
C SER A 825 -5.53 -6.92 17.58
N MET A 826 -5.89 -7.35 16.36
CA MET A 826 -5.22 -8.47 15.69
C MET A 826 -3.78 -8.13 15.29
N LEU A 827 -3.56 -6.94 14.72
CA LEU A 827 -2.24 -6.53 14.24
C LEU A 827 -1.29 -6.28 15.41
N HIS A 828 -1.80 -5.67 16.49
CA HIS A 828 -1.01 -5.44 17.69
C HIS A 828 -0.60 -6.75 18.38
N GLN A 829 -1.48 -7.75 18.43
CA GLN A 829 -1.13 -9.06 19.01
C GLN A 829 -0.10 -9.84 18.21
N ILE A 830 -0.04 -9.66 16.89
CA ILE A 830 0.96 -10.34 16.04
C ILE A 830 2.37 -9.75 16.28
N GLU A 831 2.49 -8.42 16.38
CA GLU A 831 3.78 -7.74 16.59
C GLU A 831 3.67 -6.65 17.67
N PRO A 832 3.62 -6.99 18.97
CA PRO A 832 3.35 -6.03 20.04
C PRO A 832 4.55 -5.13 20.37
N ASP A 833 5.76 -5.68 20.30
CA ASP A 833 6.97 -5.10 20.87
C ASP A 833 7.90 -4.47 19.82
N PRO A 834 8.62 -3.39 20.17
CA PRO A 834 9.63 -2.81 19.29
C PRO A 834 10.84 -3.73 19.15
N PHE A 835 11.32 -3.91 17.91
CA PHE A 835 12.51 -4.70 17.63
C PHE A 835 13.50 -3.98 16.70
N ALA A 836 14.74 -4.44 16.70
CA ALA A 836 15.78 -4.03 15.78
C ALA A 836 16.46 -5.27 15.18
N ASN A 837 16.52 -5.32 13.86
CA ASN A 837 17.15 -6.41 13.14
C ASN A 837 18.66 -6.25 13.09
N MET A 838 19.37 -7.34 13.34
CA MET A 838 20.84 -7.44 13.24
C MET A 838 21.25 -8.80 12.70
N CYS A 839 22.35 -8.86 11.94
CA CYS A 839 22.90 -10.14 11.50
C CYS A 839 23.53 -10.89 12.68
N HIS A 840 23.58 -12.22 12.59
CA HIS A 840 24.12 -13.09 13.64
C HIS A 840 25.53 -12.71 14.10
N GLU A 841 26.39 -12.30 13.18
CA GLU A 841 27.80 -12.03 13.50
C GLU A 841 28.01 -10.71 14.23
N ASP A 842 27.19 -9.70 13.94
CA ASP A 842 27.15 -8.47 14.74
C ASP A 842 26.60 -8.74 16.14
N MET A 843 25.55 -9.55 16.27
CA MET A 843 25.01 -9.95 17.58
C MET A 843 26.07 -10.66 18.44
N LYS A 844 26.86 -11.57 17.84
CA LYS A 844 28.00 -12.21 18.53
C LYS A 844 29.07 -11.22 18.95
N LYS A 845 29.46 -10.28 18.06
CA LYS A 845 30.49 -9.26 18.33
C LYS A 845 30.15 -8.44 19.58
N ILE A 846 28.87 -8.17 19.82
CA ILE A 846 28.41 -7.37 20.97
C ILE A 846 27.87 -8.20 22.15
N GLY A 847 27.89 -9.54 22.08
CA GLY A 847 27.45 -10.42 23.17
C GLY A 847 25.94 -10.43 23.42
N VAL A 848 25.14 -10.30 22.36
CA VAL A 848 23.67 -10.21 22.36
C VAL A 848 23.06 -11.46 21.72
N LYS A 849 21.93 -11.93 22.25
CA LYS A 849 21.11 -13.00 21.65
C LYS A 849 19.79 -12.46 21.12
N ASP A 850 19.09 -13.27 20.34
CA ASP A 850 17.72 -12.97 19.91
C ASP A 850 16.83 -12.76 21.15
N GLY A 851 16.05 -11.68 21.15
CA GLY A 851 15.20 -11.26 22.27
C GLY A 851 15.92 -10.47 23.38
N ASP A 852 17.26 -10.34 23.38
CA ASP A 852 17.97 -9.50 24.35
C ASP A 852 17.64 -8.01 24.10
N LEU A 853 17.54 -7.22 25.17
CA LEU A 853 17.40 -5.77 25.05
C LEU A 853 18.74 -5.10 24.68
N ILE A 854 18.74 -4.26 23.65
CA ILE A 854 19.89 -3.46 23.22
C ILE A 854 19.58 -1.97 23.31
N SER A 855 20.64 -1.18 23.47
CA SER A 855 20.60 0.27 23.40
C SER A 855 21.24 0.73 22.10
N VAL A 856 20.50 1.54 21.33
CA VAL A 856 20.95 2.13 20.07
C VAL A 856 21.06 3.64 20.28
N GLU A 857 22.22 4.19 19.98
CA GLU A 857 22.58 5.58 20.25
C GLU A 857 23.14 6.23 18.98
N SER A 858 22.65 7.40 18.64
CA SER A 858 23.21 8.28 17.60
C SER A 858 23.70 9.58 18.24
N ARG A 859 24.22 10.51 17.43
CA ARG A 859 24.62 11.84 17.90
C ARG A 859 23.46 12.67 18.47
N ARG A 860 22.21 12.31 18.15
CA ARG A 860 21.00 13.07 18.51
C ARG A 860 20.22 12.45 19.65
N GLY A 861 20.34 11.15 19.89
CA GLY A 861 19.59 10.51 20.94
C GLY A 861 19.84 9.02 21.08
N LYS A 862 19.07 8.41 21.97
CA LYS A 862 19.16 6.98 22.29
C LYS A 862 17.79 6.38 22.54
N LEU A 863 17.65 5.10 22.22
CA LEU A 863 16.49 4.27 22.52
C LEU A 863 16.90 2.86 22.92
N ASN A 864 15.98 2.13 23.56
CA ASN A 864 16.13 0.72 23.87
C ASN A 864 15.13 -0.08 23.03
N VAL A 865 15.54 -1.25 22.57
CA VAL A 865 14.77 -2.07 21.62
C VAL A 865 15.22 -3.53 21.71
N TYR A 866 14.33 -4.50 21.43
CA TYR A 866 14.71 -5.91 21.44
C TYR A 866 15.48 -6.29 20.18
N ALA A 867 16.59 -7.01 20.33
CA ALA A 867 17.35 -7.51 19.19
C ALA A 867 16.61 -8.67 18.53
N ARG A 868 16.49 -8.64 17.19
CA ARG A 868 15.92 -9.70 16.37
C ARG A 868 16.91 -10.12 15.29
N ARG A 869 17.21 -11.41 15.16
CA ARG A 869 18.15 -11.89 14.15
C ARG A 869 17.57 -11.70 12.74
N ASP A 870 18.39 -11.16 11.85
CA ASP A 870 18.12 -11.07 10.41
C ASP A 870 19.44 -11.16 9.64
N ASP A 871 19.70 -12.32 9.06
CA ASP A 871 20.91 -12.57 8.27
C ASP A 871 20.82 -12.01 6.84
N GLY A 872 19.72 -11.33 6.50
CA GLY A 872 19.62 -10.54 5.28
C GLY A 872 20.36 -9.21 5.35
N LEU A 873 20.74 -8.74 6.54
CA LEU A 873 21.54 -7.53 6.72
C LEU A 873 23.04 -7.81 6.52
N GLN A 874 23.78 -6.83 5.99
CA GLN A 874 25.24 -6.90 5.93
C GLN A 874 25.86 -6.55 7.30
N LEU A 875 27.12 -6.91 7.49
CA LEU A 875 27.88 -6.54 8.68
C LEU A 875 27.90 -5.02 8.88
N GLY A 876 27.76 -4.58 10.13
CA GLY A 876 27.74 -3.16 10.49
C GLY A 876 26.42 -2.46 10.17
N GLN A 877 25.33 -3.19 9.96
CA GLN A 877 23.99 -2.62 9.73
C GLN A 877 23.03 -2.99 10.87
N ILE A 878 22.10 -2.08 11.15
CA ILE A 878 20.96 -2.31 12.01
C ILE A 878 19.70 -1.76 11.34
N PHE A 879 18.61 -2.51 11.39
CA PHE A 879 17.33 -2.07 10.86
C PHE A 879 16.29 -1.89 11.97
N ILE A 880 15.57 -0.76 11.98
CA ILE A 880 14.55 -0.47 13.01
C ILE A 880 13.24 -0.01 12.33
N PRO A 881 12.11 -0.70 12.56
CA PRO A 881 10.79 -0.19 12.18
C PRO A 881 10.41 1.04 13.02
N PHE A 882 9.81 2.05 12.40
CA PHE A 882 9.50 3.32 13.10
C PHE A 882 8.04 3.48 13.57
N CYS A 883 7.33 2.37 13.79
CA CYS A 883 5.93 2.38 14.23
C CYS A 883 5.73 2.34 15.76
N TYR A 884 6.81 2.36 16.54
CA TYR A 884 6.78 2.21 18.00
C TYR A 884 7.11 3.53 18.71
N VAL A 885 6.19 4.06 19.50
CA VAL A 885 6.36 5.34 20.23
C VAL A 885 7.38 5.22 21.36
N GLU A 886 7.35 4.10 22.07
CA GLU A 886 8.26 3.73 23.15
C GLU A 886 9.72 3.53 22.67
N ALA A 887 9.90 3.28 21.37
CA ALA A 887 11.20 3.10 20.71
C ALA A 887 11.24 3.87 19.37
N ALA A 888 10.90 5.17 19.41
CA ALA A 888 10.78 5.99 18.22
C ALA A 888 12.13 6.12 17.46
N ALA A 889 12.27 5.39 16.35
CA ALA A 889 13.50 5.31 15.57
C ALA A 889 14.00 6.68 15.07
N ASN A 890 13.08 7.59 14.75
CA ASN A 890 13.43 8.93 14.23
C ASN A 890 14.04 9.88 15.29
N VAL A 891 14.14 9.47 16.56
CA VAL A 891 15.02 10.13 17.53
C VAL A 891 16.49 9.99 17.11
N LEU A 892 16.83 8.93 16.37
CA LEU A 892 18.20 8.63 15.98
C LEU A 892 18.62 9.30 14.67
N THR A 893 17.67 9.55 13.75
CA THR A 893 17.93 9.94 12.35
C THR A 893 18.49 11.35 12.24
N ASN A 894 19.34 11.60 11.24
CA ASN A 894 19.82 12.95 10.95
C ASN A 894 18.74 13.79 10.23
N ALA A 895 18.94 15.11 10.17
CA ALA A 895 18.05 16.05 9.50
C ALA A 895 18.61 16.57 8.16
N ALA A 896 19.66 15.92 7.61
CA ALA A 896 20.25 16.32 6.34
C ALA A 896 19.24 16.11 5.21
N LEU A 897 19.18 17.07 4.28
CA LEU A 897 18.17 17.11 3.22
C LEU A 897 18.80 16.92 1.84
N ASP A 898 18.07 16.22 0.97
CA ASP A 898 18.30 16.27 -0.47
C ASP A 898 18.22 17.74 -0.95
N PRO A 899 19.21 18.23 -1.71
CA PRO A 899 19.31 19.64 -2.04
C PRO A 899 18.17 20.14 -2.93
N ASP A 900 17.63 19.26 -3.78
CA ASP A 900 16.59 19.59 -4.76
C ASP A 900 15.19 19.37 -4.17
N ALA A 901 14.95 18.19 -3.58
CA ALA A 901 13.64 17.76 -3.12
C ALA A 901 13.34 18.06 -1.65
N LYS A 902 14.35 18.51 -0.88
CA LYS A 902 14.21 18.79 0.57
C LYS A 902 13.65 17.61 1.37
N ILE A 903 13.96 16.38 0.96
CA ILE A 903 13.59 15.16 1.69
C ILE A 903 14.75 14.76 2.63
N PRO A 904 14.48 14.29 3.85
CA PRO A 904 15.54 13.88 4.78
C PRO A 904 16.13 12.49 4.54
N GLU A 905 17.37 12.31 5.00
CA GLU A 905 18.14 11.06 4.95
C GLU A 905 17.73 10.08 6.06
N PHE A 906 16.58 9.43 5.90
CA PHE A 906 16.09 8.43 6.86
C PHE A 906 16.77 7.06 6.75
N LYS A 907 17.34 6.75 5.59
CA LYS A 907 17.85 5.40 5.27
C LYS A 907 19.33 5.21 5.60
N PHE A 908 19.98 6.26 6.08
CA PHE A 908 21.38 6.24 6.43
C PHE A 908 21.63 7.15 7.64
N CYS A 909 22.19 6.60 8.71
CA CYS A 909 22.58 7.37 9.90
C CYS A 909 23.59 6.54 10.69
N ALA A 910 24.68 7.15 11.17
CA ALA A 910 25.66 6.43 11.97
C ALA A 910 25.16 6.27 13.42
N VAL A 911 25.23 5.03 13.93
CA VAL A 911 24.81 4.68 15.27
C VAL A 911 25.82 3.78 15.97
N LYS A 912 25.68 3.69 17.29
CA LYS A 912 26.41 2.80 18.17
C LYS A 912 25.43 1.87 18.86
N ILE A 913 25.82 0.60 18.99
CA ILE A 913 24.99 -0.42 19.63
C ILE A 913 25.71 -0.96 20.86
N LYS A 914 24.99 -1.11 21.96
CA LYS A 914 25.48 -1.76 23.19
C LYS A 914 24.39 -2.66 23.75
N LYS A 915 24.79 -3.72 24.47
CA LYS A 915 23.87 -4.47 25.31
C LYS A 915 23.28 -3.54 26.38
N ALA A 916 21.96 -3.48 26.48
CA ALA A 916 21.32 -2.68 27.53
C ALA A 916 21.54 -3.37 28.89
N LYS A 917 21.73 -2.58 29.95
CA LYS A 917 21.66 -3.11 31.31
C LYS A 917 20.18 -3.29 31.64
N THR A 918 19.76 -4.50 31.96
CA THR A 918 18.50 -4.73 32.66
C THR A 918 18.63 -4.09 34.04
N ASN A 919 17.82 -3.07 34.30
CA ASN A 919 17.65 -2.53 35.65
C ASN A 919 16.74 -3.45 36.46
#